data_AF-A0A2N9M5Z3-F1
#
_entry.id   AF-A0A2N9M5Z3-F1
#
_cell.length_a   1.000
_cell.length_b   1.000
_cell.length_c   1.000
_cell.angle_alpha   90.00
_cell.angle_beta   90.00
_cell.angle_gamma   90.00
#
_symmetry.space_group_name_H-M   'P 1'
#
loop_
_entity.id
_entity.type
_entity.pdbx_description
1 polymer ?
#
loop_
_entity_poly.entity_id
_entity_poly.type
_entity_poly.pdbx_seq_one_letter_code
_entity_poly.pdbx_strand_id
1 'polypeptide(L)'
;MIARMRRGLPLVMLALALVAQAPRDLRIEPTAVSNPLRDRGTRWAIIIGVSSYQHLPPAAQLHFAHRDADDFSTFLRSFEGGALPADHIRLLTNQQATLAQVRASDTWLVDSARPEDIVYFFFAGHGVLDDQDEGYLVMSDSDPQNLHATALSFQEVDQTLSTRLRAGLVVVVTDACHAGRLGWSSYAPNTPSRANESLARIGQGDRSFLRLLATRPSEQSFENERWDGGHGVFTYSLLEGLRGEADLDGDHVIRASEAIDFASRRVPELTGGLQHPRVAGTFDARVPIALAPQSAPLTARGVEVDVSGPANSALYLDNIFRGKIRAAGTLRIDAVAPGPHAFSADFPDGASLDGTITLSSLPARVSLASPASSPLAQLRERLNAGRVLEPNGAWDFYRAQTFSGPAKVAATALISGAIEELGQACVSDYVQSTATGLKRAMLQRAVDAYERLRVLRPGDASIAVRQTFCRGRLQIAEGRFSEAVVTLESSLKLDPRFACAYNALGVALTRINRPKEARTAFERAAKLTPEWALPPFQIASQLIAAGDLAKALPYLKQAVVYNPRSVGNRWSLVHLERLLGHTADAIREAAALIQLDPNYAPTYAELGLAYEANRETAKALEAYDTYVLLAPNFVDSNGVRARATRLREQR
;
A
#
# COMPACT_ATOMS: atom_id res chain seq x y z
N MET A 1 66.45 30.87 85.40
CA MET A 1 65.09 30.88 84.80
C MET A 1 65.15 30.18 83.46
N ILE A 2 64.71 28.91 83.47
CA ILE A 2 64.09 28.11 82.40
C ILE A 2 64.69 28.35 80.99
N ALA A 3 65.92 27.89 80.73
CA ALA A 3 66.35 26.56 80.24
C ALA A 3 66.29 26.46 78.69
N ARG A 4 67.41 26.74 77.98
CA ARG A 4 68.51 25.81 77.57
C ARG A 4 68.09 24.93 76.38
N MET A 5 68.88 24.61 75.34
CA MET A 5 70.27 24.87 74.93
C MET A 5 70.46 24.19 73.55
N ARG A 6 71.18 24.87 72.64
CA ARG A 6 72.29 24.37 71.80
C ARG A 6 72.19 23.10 70.89
N ARG A 7 72.73 23.33 69.68
CA ARG A 7 73.70 22.55 68.85
C ARG A 7 73.19 21.65 67.72
N GLY A 8 73.80 21.87 66.54
CA GLY A 8 74.38 20.83 65.69
C GLY A 8 73.68 20.56 64.36
N LEU A 9 74.36 20.82 63.23
CA LEU A 9 74.05 20.24 61.93
C LEU A 9 73.97 18.71 62.02
N PRO A 10 73.11 18.05 61.22
CA PRO A 10 73.38 16.68 60.82
C PRO A 10 73.42 16.48 59.29
N LEU A 11 74.46 15.75 58.90
CA LEU A 11 74.57 14.88 57.73
C LEU A 11 73.51 13.77 57.88
N VAL A 12 72.65 13.55 56.88
CA VAL A 12 71.66 12.44 56.93
C VAL A 12 72.21 11.22 56.21
N MET A 13 72.37 10.15 56.98
CA MET A 13 72.72 8.80 56.56
C MET A 13 71.67 8.17 55.65
N LEU A 14 72.17 7.44 54.66
CA LEU A 14 71.46 6.51 53.80
C LEU A 14 71.06 5.27 54.62
N ALA A 15 69.77 5.08 54.88
CA ALA A 15 69.21 3.84 55.41
C ALA A 15 68.53 3.08 54.25
N LEU A 16 69.09 1.91 53.92
CA LEU A 16 68.44 0.89 53.09
C LEU A 16 67.14 0.46 53.77
N ALA A 17 66.00 0.90 53.26
CA ALA A 17 64.71 0.27 53.51
C ALA A 17 64.42 -0.69 52.36
N LEU A 18 64.49 -1.98 52.67
CA LEU A 18 64.00 -3.07 51.83
C LEU A 18 62.47 -2.95 51.75
N VAL A 19 61.96 -2.19 50.78
CA VAL A 19 60.52 -2.20 50.47
C VAL A 19 60.28 -3.44 49.63
N ALA A 20 59.61 -4.43 50.23
CA ALA A 20 59.01 -5.53 49.50
C ALA A 20 58.12 -4.94 48.40
N GLN A 21 58.51 -5.14 47.14
CA GLN A 21 57.64 -4.89 46.02
C GLN A 21 56.46 -5.85 46.15
N ALA A 22 55.29 -5.33 46.51
CA ALA A 22 54.04 -6.02 46.23
C ALA A 22 54.04 -6.35 44.73
N PRO A 23 53.57 -7.55 44.33
CA PRO A 23 53.46 -7.89 42.92
C PRO A 23 52.64 -6.79 42.25
N ARG A 24 53.24 -6.12 41.27
CA ARG A 24 52.49 -5.23 40.38
C ARG A 24 51.59 -6.14 39.59
N ASP A 25 50.35 -6.31 40.05
CA ASP A 25 49.30 -6.89 39.24
C ASP A 25 49.25 -6.08 37.94
N LEU A 26 49.68 -6.72 36.85
CA LEU A 26 49.43 -6.25 35.50
C LEU A 26 47.91 -6.24 35.32
N ARG A 27 47.28 -5.10 35.62
CA ARG A 27 45.96 -4.80 35.08
C ARG A 27 46.13 -4.56 33.59
N ILE A 28 45.97 -5.64 32.83
CA ILE A 28 45.60 -5.54 31.42
C ILE A 28 44.18 -4.99 31.43
N GLU A 29 44.03 -3.67 31.32
CA GLU A 29 42.77 -3.15 30.78
C GLU A 29 42.67 -3.71 29.36
N PRO A 30 41.56 -4.35 28.96
CA PRO A 30 41.38 -4.72 27.58
C PRO A 30 41.49 -3.42 26.78
N THR A 31 42.53 -3.29 25.95
CA THR A 31 42.46 -2.38 24.81
C THR A 31 41.21 -2.81 24.05
N ALA A 32 40.12 -2.06 24.20
CA ALA A 32 38.89 -2.31 23.46
C ALA A 32 39.31 -2.43 22.00
N VAL A 33 39.12 -3.62 21.42
CA VAL A 33 39.46 -3.88 20.02
C VAL A 33 38.78 -2.78 19.21
N SER A 34 39.55 -1.92 18.55
CA SER A 34 39.01 -0.83 17.76
C SER A 34 38.14 -1.44 16.68
N ASN A 35 36.84 -1.14 16.70
CA ASN A 35 35.91 -1.65 15.71
C ASN A 35 36.17 -0.94 14.38
N PRO A 36 36.59 -1.64 13.30
CA PRO A 36 36.91 -1.01 12.02
C PRO A 36 35.74 -0.20 11.40
N LEU A 37 34.51 -0.48 11.83
CA LEU A 37 33.31 0.25 11.44
C LEU A 37 33.13 1.59 12.17
N ARG A 38 33.75 1.79 13.34
CA ARG A 38 33.74 3.06 14.11
C ARG A 38 34.73 4.09 13.55
N ASP A 39 35.78 3.65 12.87
CA ASP A 39 36.82 4.54 12.35
C ASP A 39 36.40 5.31 11.08
N ARG A 40 35.14 5.14 10.63
CA ARG A 40 34.58 5.74 9.40
C ARG A 40 33.39 6.68 9.64
N GLY A 41 33.38 7.37 10.78
CA GLY A 41 32.30 8.28 11.20
C GLY A 41 31.37 7.66 12.24
N THR A 42 30.62 8.50 12.94
CA THR A 42 29.73 8.05 14.01
C THR A 42 28.49 7.39 13.40
N ARG A 43 27.98 6.34 14.04
CA ARG A 43 26.75 5.67 13.62
C ARG A 43 25.62 6.04 14.57
N TRP A 44 24.46 6.34 14.01
CA TRP A 44 23.23 6.66 14.74
C TRP A 44 22.08 5.80 14.23
N ALA A 45 21.13 5.45 15.10
CA ALA A 45 19.97 4.67 14.69
C ALA A 45 18.67 5.14 15.33
N ILE A 46 17.61 5.24 14.53
CA ILE A 46 16.22 5.18 14.99
C ILE A 46 15.67 3.83 14.55
N ILE A 47 15.18 3.05 15.51
CA ILE A 47 14.70 1.68 15.31
C ILE A 47 13.31 1.57 15.91
N ILE A 48 12.32 1.27 15.06
CA ILE A 48 10.91 1.26 15.41
C ILE A 48 10.33 -0.12 15.10
N GLY A 49 9.66 -0.73 16.08
CA GLY A 49 9.01 -2.03 15.91
C GLY A 49 7.64 -2.06 16.58
N VAL A 50 6.58 -2.18 15.79
CA VAL A 50 5.20 -2.11 16.33
C VAL A 50 4.45 -3.39 16.04
N SER A 51 4.24 -4.18 17.09
CA SER A 51 3.39 -5.37 17.05
C SER A 51 2.03 -5.12 17.69
N SER A 52 2.02 -4.35 18.79
CA SER A 52 0.81 -3.99 19.53
C SER A 52 0.39 -2.54 19.24
N TYR A 53 -0.83 -2.40 18.72
CA TYR A 53 -1.44 -1.13 18.34
C TYR A 53 -2.71 -0.88 19.16
N GLN A 54 -2.85 0.32 19.70
CA GLN A 54 -3.94 0.70 20.63
C GLN A 54 -5.32 0.68 19.96
N HIS A 55 -5.40 1.13 18.70
CA HIS A 55 -6.65 1.34 17.99
C HIS A 55 -6.99 0.21 17.01
N LEU A 56 -6.23 -0.89 17.00
CA LEU A 56 -6.43 -1.99 16.05
C LEU A 56 -7.08 -3.22 16.68
N PRO A 57 -7.98 -3.90 15.96
CA PRO A 57 -8.56 -5.14 16.44
C PRO A 57 -7.50 -6.25 16.56
N PRO A 58 -7.71 -7.28 17.40
CA PRO A 58 -6.75 -8.37 17.58
C PRO A 58 -6.26 -9.04 16.29
N ALA A 59 -7.14 -9.19 15.29
CA ALA A 59 -6.81 -9.82 14.00
C ALA A 59 -5.89 -8.96 13.10
N ALA A 60 -5.70 -7.69 13.43
CA ALA A 60 -4.85 -6.74 12.72
C ALA A 60 -3.53 -6.45 13.45
N GLN A 61 -3.31 -7.06 14.61
CA GLN A 61 -2.06 -6.98 15.36
C GLN A 61 -0.97 -7.78 14.62
N LEU A 62 0.30 -7.41 14.82
CA LEU A 62 1.44 -8.22 14.40
C LEU A 62 2.03 -8.92 15.62
N HIS A 63 2.85 -9.93 15.40
CA HIS A 63 3.38 -10.79 16.46
C HIS A 63 4.86 -10.51 16.70
N PHE A 64 5.64 -10.18 15.66
CA PHE A 64 7.10 -10.20 15.74
C PHE A 64 7.81 -8.90 15.35
N ALA A 65 7.11 -7.92 14.77
CA ALA A 65 7.69 -6.63 14.41
C ALA A 65 8.46 -5.89 15.54
N HIS A 66 7.99 -5.95 16.80
CA HIS A 66 8.74 -5.39 17.94
C HIS A 66 10.05 -6.14 18.20
N ARG A 67 10.03 -7.47 18.04
CA ARG A 67 11.20 -8.33 18.20
C ARG A 67 12.21 -8.11 17.07
N ASP A 68 11.74 -7.93 15.84
CA ASP A 68 12.56 -7.52 14.69
C ASP A 68 13.39 -6.26 15.02
N ALA A 69 12.75 -5.26 15.63
CA ALA A 69 13.42 -4.05 16.10
C ALA A 69 14.40 -4.31 17.25
N ASP A 70 14.03 -5.11 18.26
CA ASP A 70 14.90 -5.44 19.39
C ASP A 70 16.17 -6.19 18.92
N ASP A 71 16.03 -7.14 17.99
CA ASP A 71 17.12 -7.95 17.47
C ASP A 71 18.03 -7.16 16.51
N PHE A 72 17.47 -6.26 15.70
CA PHE A 72 18.25 -5.32 14.90
C PHE A 72 19.04 -4.34 15.78
N SER A 73 18.41 -3.82 16.84
CA SER A 73 19.05 -2.96 17.83
C SER A 73 20.18 -3.67 18.57
N THR A 74 19.96 -4.93 18.95
CA THR A 74 20.96 -5.78 19.60
C THR A 74 22.13 -6.08 18.68
N PHE A 75 21.86 -6.34 17.40
CA PHE A 75 22.90 -6.49 16.40
C PHE A 75 23.77 -5.24 16.27
N LEU A 76 23.20 -4.04 16.13
CA LEU A 76 23.99 -2.81 16.02
C LEU A 76 24.88 -2.54 17.25
N ARG A 77 24.45 -2.97 18.45
CA ARG A 77 25.26 -2.90 19.67
C ARG A 77 26.38 -3.95 19.73
N SER A 78 26.29 -5.02 18.96
CA SER A 78 27.31 -6.07 18.92
C SER A 78 28.58 -5.57 18.23
N PHE A 79 29.69 -6.29 18.42
CA PHE A 79 30.94 -5.96 17.73
C PHE A 79 30.77 -6.03 16.21
N GLU A 80 30.06 -7.03 15.72
CA GLU A 80 29.75 -7.27 14.31
C GLU A 80 28.92 -6.13 13.70
N GLY A 81 27.96 -5.57 14.44
CA GLY A 81 27.13 -4.45 13.99
C GLY A 81 27.77 -3.06 14.12
N GLY A 82 29.01 -2.96 14.61
CA GLY A 82 29.74 -1.70 14.76
C GLY A 82 29.87 -1.19 16.19
N ALA A 83 29.44 -1.96 17.18
CA ALA A 83 29.46 -1.65 18.60
C ALA A 83 28.84 -0.29 18.90
N LEU A 84 27.64 0.00 18.38
CA LEU A 84 26.99 1.29 18.59
C LEU A 84 26.71 1.51 20.09
N PRO A 85 27.10 2.68 20.66
CA PRO A 85 26.71 3.06 22.01
C PRO A 85 25.18 3.09 22.17
N ALA A 86 24.67 2.72 23.34
CA ALA A 86 23.23 2.67 23.59
C ALA A 86 22.56 4.05 23.45
N ASP A 87 23.26 5.12 23.79
CA ASP A 87 22.79 6.50 23.65
C ASP A 87 22.78 7.00 22.19
N HIS A 88 23.40 6.28 21.25
CA HIS A 88 23.35 6.51 19.80
C HIS A 88 22.20 5.75 19.11
N ILE A 89 21.40 5.01 19.88
CA ILE A 89 20.24 4.27 19.38
C ILE A 89 18.98 4.80 20.08
N ARG A 90 17.95 5.10 19.30
CA ARG A 90 16.57 5.27 19.81
C ARG A 90 15.76 4.07 19.37
N LEU A 91 15.52 3.17 20.31
CA LEU A 91 14.68 1.99 20.13
C LEU A 91 13.28 2.28 20.68
N LEU A 92 12.27 2.21 19.82
CA LEU A 92 10.88 2.46 20.18
C LEU A 92 10.06 1.23 19.78
N THR A 93 9.57 0.49 20.77
CA THR A 93 8.76 -0.72 20.53
C THR A 93 7.38 -0.62 21.16
N ASN A 94 6.37 -1.15 20.45
CA ASN A 94 4.99 -1.22 20.90
C ASN A 94 4.51 0.12 21.51
N GLN A 95 4.03 0.13 22.76
CA GLN A 95 3.48 1.31 23.43
C GLN A 95 4.45 2.52 23.52
N GLN A 96 5.75 2.30 23.34
CA GLN A 96 6.75 3.38 23.31
C GLN A 96 6.86 4.03 21.91
N ALA A 97 6.50 3.30 20.86
CA ALA A 97 6.49 3.77 19.48
C ALA A 97 5.23 4.60 19.19
N THR A 98 5.07 5.71 19.91
CA THR A 98 4.04 6.70 19.62
C THR A 98 4.54 7.73 18.63
N LEU A 99 3.64 8.37 17.88
CA LEU A 99 4.03 9.41 16.92
C LEU A 99 4.84 10.54 17.58
N ALA A 100 4.48 10.92 18.81
CA ALA A 100 5.19 11.95 19.57
C ALA A 100 6.63 11.54 19.91
N GLN A 101 6.87 10.28 20.30
CA GLN A 101 8.22 9.79 20.63
C GLN A 101 9.09 9.63 19.39
N VAL A 102 8.51 9.24 18.25
CA VAL A 102 9.25 9.20 16.98
C VAL A 102 9.67 10.60 16.55
N ARG A 103 8.77 11.60 16.61
CA ARG A 103 9.11 13.00 16.30
C ARG A 103 10.18 13.59 17.22
N ALA A 104 10.15 13.23 18.50
CA ALA A 104 11.21 13.61 19.44
C ALA A 104 12.56 12.99 19.04
N SER A 105 12.55 11.73 18.59
CA SER A 105 13.73 11.01 18.11
C SER A 105 14.29 11.62 16.82
N ASP A 106 13.44 12.04 15.88
CA ASP A 106 13.85 12.73 14.66
C ASP A 106 14.63 14.02 14.96
N THR A 107 14.14 14.81 15.93
CA THR A 107 14.79 16.06 16.35
C THR A 107 16.17 15.76 16.93
N TRP A 108 16.26 14.80 17.84
CA TRP A 108 17.54 14.34 18.40
C TRP A 108 18.53 13.87 17.32
N LEU A 109 18.06 13.12 16.33
CA LEU A 109 18.90 12.58 15.25
C LEU A 109 19.47 13.69 14.36
N VAL A 110 18.63 14.66 13.96
CA VAL A 110 19.04 15.81 13.14
C VAL A 110 20.08 16.67 13.86
N ASP A 111 19.93 16.87 15.18
CA ASP A 111 20.87 17.65 15.99
C ASP A 111 22.20 16.91 16.21
N SER A 112 22.17 15.57 16.22
CA SER A 112 23.32 14.72 16.53
C SER A 112 24.19 14.40 15.31
N ALA A 113 23.60 14.04 14.17
CA ALA A 113 24.33 13.53 13.01
C ALA A 113 25.16 14.61 12.28
N ARG A 114 26.32 14.20 11.75
CA ARG A 114 27.27 15.01 10.98
C ARG A 114 27.54 14.42 9.57
N PRO A 115 28.09 15.18 8.61
CA PRO A 115 28.31 14.71 7.23
C PRO A 115 29.13 13.44 7.04
N GLU A 116 30.00 13.12 7.98
CA GLU A 116 30.82 11.91 8.02
C GLU A 116 30.07 10.69 8.59
N ASP A 117 28.89 10.89 9.19
CA ASP A 117 28.16 9.85 9.91
C ASP A 117 27.33 8.95 9.00
N ILE A 118 27.04 7.75 9.52
CA ILE A 118 26.08 6.79 8.93
C ILE A 118 24.84 6.74 9.82
N VAL A 119 23.66 6.87 9.22
CA VAL A 119 22.39 6.86 9.94
C VAL A 119 21.55 5.66 9.50
N TYR A 120 21.07 4.89 10.48
CA TYR A 120 20.11 3.81 10.27
C TYR A 120 18.70 4.27 10.65
N PHE A 121 17.76 4.11 9.74
CA PHE A 121 16.33 4.20 10.02
C PHE A 121 15.74 2.82 9.77
N PHE A 122 15.39 2.11 10.85
CA PHE A 122 14.77 0.79 10.80
C PHE A 122 13.31 0.88 11.23
N PHE A 123 12.41 0.32 10.43
CA PHE A 123 11.00 0.21 10.77
C PHE A 123 10.47 -1.20 10.46
N ALA A 124 9.83 -1.83 11.44
CA ALA A 124 9.04 -3.04 11.27
C ALA A 124 7.61 -2.79 11.80
N GLY A 125 6.60 -3.05 10.96
CA GLY A 125 5.21 -2.78 11.31
C GLY A 125 4.28 -2.59 10.11
N HIS A 126 3.12 -1.99 10.35
CA HIS A 126 2.16 -1.66 9.29
C HIS A 126 2.57 -0.41 8.52
N GLY A 127 2.55 -0.52 7.19
CA GLY A 127 2.58 0.60 6.26
C GLY A 127 1.29 0.62 5.45
N VAL A 128 0.65 1.79 5.34
CA VAL A 128 -0.67 1.97 4.70
C VAL A 128 -0.67 3.17 3.74
N LEU A 129 -1.69 3.24 2.89
CA LEU A 129 -2.02 4.42 2.08
C LEU A 129 -3.41 4.92 2.50
N ASP A 130 -3.62 6.23 2.46
CA ASP A 130 -4.96 6.80 2.55
C ASP A 130 -5.65 6.87 1.19
N ASP A 131 -6.87 7.41 1.17
CA ASP A 131 -7.70 7.55 -0.05
C ASP A 131 -7.10 8.51 -1.09
N GLN A 132 -6.06 9.29 -0.74
CA GLN A 132 -5.36 10.23 -1.61
C GLN A 132 -4.02 9.69 -2.12
N ASP A 133 -3.73 8.39 -1.93
CA ASP A 133 -2.44 7.76 -2.23
C ASP A 133 -1.26 8.29 -1.36
N GLU A 134 -1.55 8.99 -0.25
CA GLU A 134 -0.52 9.40 0.71
C GLU A 134 -0.16 8.23 1.63
N GLY A 135 1.14 8.03 1.84
CA GLY A 135 1.64 6.85 2.57
C GLY A 135 2.03 7.14 4.00
N TYR A 136 1.75 6.19 4.90
CA TYR A 136 2.00 6.31 6.32
C TYR A 136 2.61 5.04 6.91
N LEU A 137 3.54 5.21 7.85
CA LEU A 137 3.97 4.20 8.81
C LEU A 137 3.05 4.30 10.03
N VAL A 138 2.42 3.19 10.41
CA VAL A 138 1.44 3.15 11.49
C VAL A 138 2.19 3.02 12.81
N MET A 139 1.98 3.99 13.71
CA MET A 139 2.54 4.02 15.06
C MET A 139 1.60 3.30 16.03
N SER A 140 2.06 3.01 17.24
CA SER A 140 1.27 2.28 18.24
C SER A 140 -0.02 2.99 18.65
N ASP A 141 -0.05 4.32 18.60
CA ASP A 141 -1.16 5.21 18.93
C ASP A 141 -1.87 5.76 17.69
N SER A 142 -1.55 5.27 16.49
CA SER A 142 -2.23 5.70 15.27
C SER A 142 -3.69 5.25 15.25
N ASP A 143 -4.57 6.20 14.94
CA ASP A 143 -6.00 5.97 14.72
C ASP A 143 -6.25 5.75 13.21
N PRO A 144 -6.77 4.57 12.81
CA PRO A 144 -7.18 4.28 11.44
C PRO A 144 -8.11 5.32 10.79
N GLN A 145 -8.93 6.00 11.59
CA GLN A 145 -9.87 7.01 11.10
C GLN A 145 -9.23 8.40 10.93
N ASN A 146 -7.99 8.58 11.40
CA ASN A 146 -7.29 9.86 11.40
C ASN A 146 -5.77 9.69 11.21
N LEU A 147 -5.38 8.98 10.14
CA LEU A 147 -3.97 8.69 9.81
C LEU A 147 -3.13 9.98 9.67
N HIS A 148 -3.68 11.02 9.03
CA HIS A 148 -2.97 12.28 8.81
C HIS A 148 -2.48 12.93 10.12
N ALA A 149 -3.25 12.84 11.21
CA ALA A 149 -2.87 13.44 12.50
C ALA A 149 -2.07 12.51 13.41
N THR A 150 -2.22 11.19 13.25
CA THR A 150 -1.81 10.19 14.25
C THR A 150 -0.83 9.13 13.73
N ALA A 151 -0.57 9.07 12.43
CA ALA A 151 0.44 8.22 11.81
C ALA A 151 1.61 9.05 11.28
N LEU A 152 2.75 8.38 11.05
CA LEU A 152 3.95 9.03 10.53
C LEU A 152 3.93 9.00 9.00
N SER A 153 3.76 10.14 8.34
CA SER A 153 3.69 10.19 6.88
C SER A 153 5.06 9.93 6.24
N PHE A 154 5.05 9.33 5.05
CA PHE A 154 6.29 9.11 4.28
C PHE A 154 6.94 10.42 3.86
N GLN A 155 6.14 11.48 3.66
CA GLN A 155 6.66 12.82 3.40
C GLN A 155 7.43 13.37 4.62
N GLU A 156 6.93 13.15 5.83
CA GLU A 156 7.62 13.56 7.06
C GLU A 156 8.95 12.81 7.22
N VAL A 157 8.94 11.49 6.99
CA VAL A 157 10.17 10.67 6.97
C VAL A 157 11.16 11.17 5.92
N ASP A 158 10.71 11.45 4.70
CA ASP A 158 11.55 12.00 3.64
C ASP A 158 12.13 13.37 3.98
N GLN A 159 11.31 14.25 4.54
CA GLN A 159 11.77 15.57 4.95
C GLN A 159 12.86 15.46 6.03
N THR A 160 12.69 14.59 7.02
CA THR A 160 13.71 14.36 8.06
C THR A 160 14.98 13.77 7.45
N LEU A 161 14.89 12.63 6.77
CA LEU A 161 16.05 11.87 6.30
C LEU A 161 16.76 12.53 5.12
N SER A 162 15.99 13.08 4.17
CA SER A 162 16.49 13.54 2.87
C SER A 162 16.67 15.03 2.77
N THR A 163 16.12 15.83 3.70
CA THR A 163 16.27 17.29 3.68
C THR A 163 17.05 17.78 4.90
N ARG A 164 16.62 17.42 6.11
CA ARG A 164 17.13 17.98 7.37
C ARG A 164 18.41 17.31 7.86
N LEU A 165 18.50 15.99 7.72
CA LEU A 165 19.66 15.22 8.16
C LEU A 165 20.90 15.57 7.32
N ARG A 166 22.09 15.54 7.93
CA ARG A 166 23.36 15.87 7.24
C ARG A 166 24.24 14.67 6.92
N ALA A 167 23.89 13.47 7.39
CA ALA A 167 24.68 12.26 7.30
C ALA A 167 25.14 11.92 5.86
N GLY A 168 26.35 11.37 5.75
CA GLY A 168 26.97 11.03 4.47
C GLY A 168 26.36 9.80 3.81
N LEU A 169 25.88 8.85 4.62
CA LEU A 169 25.08 7.71 4.19
C LEU A 169 23.88 7.51 5.10
N VAL A 170 22.70 7.37 4.50
CA VAL A 170 21.47 6.99 5.19
C VAL A 170 21.05 5.60 4.75
N VAL A 171 20.96 4.67 5.70
CA VAL A 171 20.49 3.29 5.50
C VAL A 171 19.07 3.18 6.03
N VAL A 172 18.12 3.02 5.13
CA VAL A 172 16.69 2.86 5.45
C VAL A 172 16.33 1.39 5.27
N VAL A 173 15.85 0.75 6.33
CA VAL A 173 15.41 -0.65 6.32
C VAL A 173 13.95 -0.68 6.74
N THR A 174 13.07 -1.17 5.87
CA THR A 174 11.63 -1.24 6.18
C THR A 174 11.09 -2.64 5.97
N ASP A 175 10.78 -3.32 7.07
CA ASP A 175 9.98 -4.54 7.10
C ASP A 175 8.50 -4.20 7.32
N ALA A 176 7.93 -3.58 6.29
CA ALA A 176 6.56 -3.15 6.28
C ALA A 176 5.93 -3.46 4.93
N CYS A 177 4.80 -4.17 4.93
CA CYS A 177 3.76 -4.11 3.88
C CYS A 177 2.57 -5.03 4.19
N HIS A 178 1.50 -4.43 4.71
CA HIS A 178 0.20 -5.06 4.98
C HIS A 178 -0.99 -4.17 4.53
N ALA A 179 -0.77 -3.25 3.57
CA ALA A 179 -1.75 -2.20 3.23
C ALA A 179 -3.10 -2.71 2.67
N GLY A 180 -3.19 -3.95 2.20
CA GLY A 180 -4.41 -4.46 1.53
C GLY A 180 -5.50 -5.05 2.44
N ARG A 181 -5.25 -5.22 3.75
CA ARG A 181 -6.15 -6.02 4.62
C ARG A 181 -6.71 -5.32 5.85
N LEU A 182 -6.29 -4.08 6.11
CA LEU A 182 -6.72 -3.35 7.30
C LEU A 182 -8.05 -2.63 7.11
N GLY A 183 -8.52 -2.43 5.87
CA GLY A 183 -9.83 -1.82 5.59
C GLY A 183 -9.88 -0.32 5.87
N TRP A 184 -8.74 0.37 5.82
CA TRP A 184 -8.57 1.78 6.19
C TRP A 184 -8.50 2.74 5.01
N SER A 185 -8.74 2.23 3.81
CA SER A 185 -9.05 3.04 2.64
C SER A 185 -10.35 2.52 2.04
N SER A 186 -11.07 3.42 1.37
CA SER A 186 -12.25 3.11 0.55
C SER A 186 -11.88 2.25 -0.66
N TYR A 187 -10.60 1.90 -0.83
CA TYR A 187 -10.14 0.97 -1.84
C TYR A 187 -10.58 -0.46 -1.52
N ALA A 188 -11.08 -1.12 -2.57
CA ALA A 188 -11.39 -2.54 -2.53
C ALA A 188 -10.14 -3.34 -2.09
N PRO A 189 -10.30 -4.48 -1.41
CA PRO A 189 -9.22 -5.32 -0.88
C PRO A 189 -8.21 -5.89 -1.91
N ASN A 190 -8.24 -5.44 -3.17
CA ASN A 190 -7.44 -5.91 -4.30
C ASN A 190 -6.67 -4.80 -5.02
N THR A 191 -6.49 -3.61 -4.43
CA THR A 191 -5.63 -2.56 -5.00
C THR A 191 -4.15 -2.83 -4.61
N PRO A 192 -3.21 -2.90 -5.57
CA PRO A 192 -1.80 -3.07 -5.25
C PRO A 192 -1.28 -1.89 -4.41
N SER A 193 -0.56 -2.20 -3.33
CA SER A 193 -0.03 -1.20 -2.41
C SER A 193 1.07 -0.37 -3.08
N ARG A 194 0.78 0.90 -3.42
CA ARG A 194 1.80 1.87 -3.83
C ARG A 194 2.69 2.35 -2.68
N ALA A 195 2.47 1.88 -1.45
CA ALA A 195 3.26 2.31 -0.29
C ALA A 195 4.76 2.05 -0.50
N ASN A 196 5.11 0.90 -1.07
CA ASN A 196 6.49 0.57 -1.45
C ASN A 196 7.07 1.49 -2.54
N GLU A 197 6.25 2.00 -3.45
CA GLU A 197 6.71 2.96 -4.45
C GLU A 197 6.97 4.33 -3.81
N SER A 198 6.11 4.78 -2.91
CA SER A 198 6.32 6.01 -2.16
C SER A 198 7.53 5.92 -1.22
N LEU A 199 7.73 4.82 -0.49
CA LEU A 199 8.96 4.56 0.28
C LEU A 199 10.21 4.52 -0.62
N ALA A 200 10.11 3.91 -1.81
CA ALA A 200 11.20 3.90 -2.79
C ALA A 200 11.47 5.27 -3.44
N ARG A 201 10.68 6.31 -3.15
CA ARG A 201 10.92 7.69 -3.59
C ARG A 201 11.62 8.56 -2.52
N ILE A 202 11.62 8.13 -1.26
CA ILE A 202 12.31 8.83 -0.16
C ILE A 202 13.80 9.01 -0.49
N GLY A 203 14.30 10.24 -0.58
CA GLY A 203 15.72 10.53 -0.79
C GLY A 203 16.17 10.50 -2.25
N GLN A 204 15.28 10.74 -3.21
CA GLN A 204 15.68 10.99 -4.60
C GLN A 204 16.47 12.31 -4.69
N GLY A 205 17.81 12.22 -4.76
CA GLY A 205 18.73 13.35 -4.89
C GLY A 205 20.21 12.90 -4.88
N ASP A 206 21.14 13.86 -4.79
CA ASP A 206 22.60 13.63 -4.90
C ASP A 206 23.26 12.99 -3.66
N ARG A 207 22.48 12.64 -2.62
CA ARG A 207 23.00 12.06 -1.37
C ARG A 207 23.08 10.53 -1.41
N SER A 208 24.01 9.94 -0.65
CA SER A 208 24.11 8.49 -0.57
C SER A 208 22.98 7.91 0.29
N PHE A 209 22.10 7.15 -0.34
CA PHE A 209 20.97 6.47 0.28
C PHE A 209 20.98 5.00 -0.09
N LEU A 210 20.96 4.13 0.93
CA LEU A 210 20.69 2.71 0.78
C LEU A 210 19.31 2.40 1.36
N ARG A 211 18.36 2.01 0.51
CA ARG A 211 17.01 1.61 0.95
C ARG A 211 16.82 0.13 0.71
N LEU A 212 16.52 -0.60 1.78
CA LEU A 212 16.22 -2.02 1.79
C LEU A 212 14.76 -2.20 2.20
N LEU A 213 13.91 -2.51 1.23
CA LEU A 213 12.48 -2.71 1.42
C LEU A 213 12.19 -4.21 1.40
N ALA A 214 11.33 -4.68 2.31
CA ALA A 214 11.04 -6.10 2.46
C ALA A 214 10.34 -6.75 1.25
N THR A 215 9.66 -5.97 0.42
CA THR A 215 8.75 -6.46 -0.63
C THR A 215 8.83 -5.61 -1.90
N ARG A 216 8.41 -6.19 -3.03
CA ARG A 216 8.06 -5.44 -4.26
C ARG A 216 6.66 -4.81 -4.13
N PRO A 217 6.28 -3.84 -4.99
CA PRO A 217 4.98 -3.14 -4.88
C PRO A 217 3.72 -4.03 -4.84
N SER A 218 3.79 -5.23 -5.40
CA SER A 218 2.66 -6.17 -5.48
C SER A 218 2.76 -7.35 -4.50
N GLU A 219 3.72 -7.34 -3.58
CA GLU A 219 4.00 -8.47 -2.67
C GLU A 219 3.69 -8.08 -1.22
N GLN A 220 3.44 -9.10 -0.39
CA GLN A 220 3.15 -8.94 1.05
C GLN A 220 4.39 -9.32 1.86
N SER A 221 4.58 -8.68 3.02
CA SER A 221 5.60 -9.12 3.98
C SER A 221 5.02 -10.19 4.89
N PHE A 222 5.78 -11.25 5.17
CA PHE A 222 5.35 -12.36 6.01
C PHE A 222 6.10 -12.41 7.34
N GLU A 223 5.38 -12.69 8.43
CA GLU A 223 5.95 -13.01 9.74
C GLU A 223 5.54 -14.42 10.21
N ASN A 224 6.43 -15.13 10.89
CA ASN A 224 6.15 -16.49 11.36
C ASN A 224 7.14 -16.96 12.46
N GLU A 225 6.65 -17.81 13.38
CA GLU A 225 7.45 -18.44 14.45
C GLU A 225 8.60 -19.33 13.94
N ARG A 226 8.49 -19.88 12.72
CA ARG A 226 9.51 -20.78 12.15
C ARG A 226 10.88 -20.15 11.93
N TRP A 227 10.97 -18.82 11.96
CA TRP A 227 12.21 -18.08 11.80
C TRP A 227 12.69 -17.65 13.18
N ASP A 228 13.57 -18.45 13.78
CA ASP A 228 14.17 -18.23 15.11
C ASP A 228 13.18 -17.91 16.24
N GLY A 229 12.02 -18.59 16.26
CA GLY A 229 10.97 -18.37 17.26
C GLY A 229 10.10 -17.15 17.01
N GLY A 230 10.20 -16.49 15.85
CA GLY A 230 9.29 -15.43 15.43
C GLY A 230 10.00 -14.19 14.89
N HIS A 231 9.88 -13.95 13.58
CA HIS A 231 10.41 -12.78 12.88
C HIS A 231 9.59 -12.46 11.62
N GLY A 232 9.74 -11.25 11.08
CA GLY A 232 9.53 -10.98 9.66
C GLY A 232 10.59 -11.68 8.81
N VAL A 233 10.22 -12.35 7.71
CA VAL A 233 11.18 -13.14 6.90
C VAL A 233 12.32 -12.30 6.34
N PHE A 234 12.03 -11.03 6.01
CA PHE A 234 13.01 -10.10 5.50
C PHE A 234 14.01 -9.71 6.59
N THR A 235 13.52 -9.28 7.77
CA THR A 235 14.40 -8.94 8.89
C THR A 235 15.22 -10.15 9.34
N TYR A 236 14.62 -11.33 9.44
CA TYR A 236 15.32 -12.58 9.74
C TYR A 236 16.48 -12.82 8.76
N SER A 237 16.20 -12.78 7.46
CA SER A 237 17.20 -13.05 6.42
C SER A 237 18.30 -11.99 6.39
N LEU A 238 17.94 -10.71 6.64
CA LEU A 238 18.91 -9.63 6.71
C LEU A 238 19.85 -9.81 7.91
N LEU A 239 19.31 -10.13 9.09
CA LEU A 239 20.13 -10.37 10.28
C LEU A 239 20.99 -11.63 10.16
N GLU A 240 20.48 -12.70 9.57
CA GLU A 240 21.24 -13.93 9.27
C GLU A 240 22.48 -13.59 8.41
N GLY A 241 22.28 -12.83 7.32
CA GLY A 241 23.37 -12.36 6.47
C GLY A 241 24.37 -11.45 7.21
N LEU A 242 23.87 -10.43 7.91
CA LEU A 242 24.70 -9.45 8.63
C LEU A 242 25.49 -10.07 9.80
N ARG A 243 25.11 -11.24 10.29
CA ARG A 243 25.81 -12.00 11.34
C ARG A 243 26.93 -12.89 10.82
N GLY A 244 27.18 -12.91 9.50
CA GLY A 244 28.31 -13.63 8.91
C GLY A 244 27.98 -14.34 7.61
N GLU A 245 26.74 -14.78 7.42
CA GLU A 245 26.37 -15.63 6.27
C GLU A 245 26.43 -14.89 4.91
N ALA A 246 26.52 -13.56 4.95
CA ALA A 246 26.73 -12.74 3.76
C ALA A 246 28.22 -12.61 3.36
N ASP A 247 29.18 -12.93 4.23
CA ASP A 247 30.63 -12.85 3.94
C ASP A 247 31.05 -14.00 3.02
N LEU A 248 30.87 -13.80 1.71
CA LEU A 248 31.13 -14.83 0.72
C LEU A 248 32.60 -14.89 0.31
N ASP A 249 33.35 -13.80 0.46
CA ASP A 249 34.77 -13.73 0.11
C ASP A 249 35.71 -14.02 1.28
N GLY A 250 35.16 -14.11 2.50
CA GLY A 250 35.89 -14.45 3.72
C GLY A 250 36.82 -13.33 4.18
N ASP A 251 36.57 -12.08 3.77
CA ASP A 251 37.36 -10.91 4.17
C ASP A 251 36.98 -10.37 5.56
N HIS A 252 35.99 -11.01 6.21
CA HIS A 252 35.43 -10.67 7.51
C HIS A 252 34.70 -9.32 7.57
N VAL A 253 34.39 -8.72 6.41
CA VAL A 253 33.72 -7.43 6.30
C VAL A 253 32.51 -7.56 5.38
N ILE A 254 31.32 -7.56 5.98
CA ILE A 254 30.08 -7.63 5.22
C ILE A 254 29.78 -6.25 4.62
N ARG A 255 29.89 -6.18 3.29
CA ARG A 255 29.58 -4.99 2.49
C ARG A 255 28.09 -4.88 2.22
N ALA A 256 27.64 -3.69 1.87
CA ALA A 256 26.26 -3.45 1.49
C ALA A 256 25.78 -4.39 0.36
N SER A 257 26.60 -4.61 -0.67
CA SER A 257 26.29 -5.57 -1.74
C SER A 257 26.07 -6.99 -1.22
N GLU A 258 26.90 -7.46 -0.31
CA GLU A 258 26.85 -8.84 0.18
C GLU A 258 25.59 -9.10 1.00
N ALA A 259 25.24 -8.19 1.90
CA ALA A 259 23.98 -8.31 2.66
C ALA A 259 22.75 -8.23 1.75
N ILE A 260 22.78 -7.36 0.73
CA ILE A 260 21.73 -7.26 -0.29
C ILE A 260 21.60 -8.59 -1.04
N ASP A 261 22.72 -9.15 -1.49
CA ASP A 261 22.78 -10.37 -2.29
C ASP A 261 22.30 -11.58 -1.48
N PHE A 262 22.69 -11.65 -0.20
CA PHE A 262 22.22 -12.66 0.73
C PHE A 262 20.71 -12.59 0.91
N ALA A 263 20.19 -11.42 1.32
CA ALA A 263 18.75 -11.24 1.56
C ALA A 263 17.91 -11.48 0.29
N SER A 264 18.40 -11.04 -0.88
CA SER A 264 17.70 -11.19 -2.16
C SER A 264 17.56 -12.64 -2.62
N ARG A 265 18.43 -13.56 -2.16
CA ARG A 265 18.30 -15.00 -2.39
C ARG A 265 17.51 -15.69 -1.29
N ARG A 266 17.81 -15.33 -0.04
CA ARG A 266 17.32 -16.03 1.15
C ARG A 266 15.83 -15.82 1.36
N VAL A 267 15.31 -14.61 1.13
CA VAL A 267 13.88 -14.32 1.33
C VAL A 267 12.98 -15.08 0.34
N PRO A 268 13.26 -15.12 -0.97
CA PRO A 268 12.51 -15.96 -1.90
C PRO A 268 12.63 -17.46 -1.58
N GLU A 269 13.81 -17.93 -1.17
CA GLU A 269 14.02 -19.33 -0.76
C GLU A 269 13.09 -19.73 0.38
N LEU A 270 13.02 -18.92 1.45
CA LEU A 270 12.21 -19.20 2.63
C LEU A 270 10.70 -19.01 2.41
N THR A 271 10.32 -18.27 1.38
CA THR A 271 8.92 -17.99 1.05
C THR A 271 8.39 -18.75 -0.15
N GLY A 272 9.22 -19.54 -0.84
CA GLY A 272 8.84 -20.19 -2.10
C GLY A 272 8.58 -19.20 -3.23
N GLY A 273 9.26 -18.05 -3.21
CA GLY A 273 9.13 -16.98 -4.20
C GLY A 273 7.92 -16.06 -4.00
N LEU A 274 7.28 -16.07 -2.82
CA LEU A 274 6.14 -15.21 -2.52
C LEU A 274 6.54 -13.78 -2.08
N GLN A 275 7.78 -13.59 -1.65
CA GLN A 275 8.32 -12.30 -1.22
C GLN A 275 9.72 -12.07 -1.80
N HIS A 276 9.96 -10.88 -2.33
CA HIS A 276 11.25 -10.45 -2.85
C HIS A 276 11.62 -9.08 -2.28
N PRO A 277 12.79 -8.96 -1.62
CA PRO A 277 13.31 -7.68 -1.20
C PRO A 277 13.57 -6.75 -2.39
N ARG A 278 13.48 -5.45 -2.14
CA ARG A 278 13.76 -4.41 -3.13
C ARG A 278 14.81 -3.47 -2.58
N VAL A 279 15.82 -3.18 -3.40
CA VAL A 279 16.84 -2.18 -3.12
C VAL A 279 16.59 -0.92 -3.95
N ALA A 280 16.72 0.25 -3.33
CA ALA A 280 16.64 1.54 -4.02
C ALA A 280 17.67 2.54 -3.46
N GLY A 281 18.05 3.52 -4.28
CA GLY A 281 18.97 4.60 -3.87
C GLY A 281 20.29 4.59 -4.60
N THR A 282 21.08 5.61 -4.31
CA THR A 282 22.42 5.82 -4.84
C THR A 282 23.39 5.59 -3.68
N PHE A 283 24.24 4.58 -3.75
CA PHE A 283 25.19 4.27 -2.68
C PHE A 283 26.43 3.55 -3.24
N ASP A 284 27.56 3.62 -2.54
CA ASP A 284 28.70 2.75 -2.83
C ASP A 284 28.44 1.37 -2.23
N ALA A 285 28.30 0.37 -3.10
CA ALA A 285 28.03 -1.01 -2.73
C ALA A 285 29.11 -1.62 -1.81
N ARG A 286 30.33 -1.06 -1.82
CA ARG A 286 31.47 -1.55 -1.04
C ARG A 286 31.52 -1.02 0.39
N VAL A 287 30.56 -0.16 0.78
CA VAL A 287 30.50 0.36 2.15
C VAL A 287 30.35 -0.81 3.12
N PRO A 288 31.26 -0.95 4.10
CA PRO A 288 31.13 -1.92 5.18
C PRO A 288 29.92 -1.59 6.06
N ILE A 289 28.97 -2.51 6.16
CA ILE A 289 27.79 -2.34 7.02
C ILE A 289 27.82 -3.25 8.25
N ALA A 290 28.55 -4.36 8.19
CA ALA A 290 28.76 -5.28 9.30
C ALA A 290 30.15 -5.96 9.22
N LEU A 291 30.54 -6.68 10.26
CA LEU A 291 31.72 -7.56 10.29
C LEU A 291 31.27 -9.00 10.50
N ALA A 292 31.94 -9.96 9.86
CA ALA A 292 31.69 -11.36 10.13
C ALA A 292 32.53 -11.87 11.33
N PRO A 293 32.06 -12.90 12.06
CA PRO A 293 32.85 -13.53 13.11
C PRO A 293 34.18 -14.08 12.58
N GLN A 294 35.27 -13.89 13.33
CA GLN A 294 36.58 -14.45 12.98
C GLN A 294 36.54 -15.99 13.07
N SER A 295 36.32 -16.64 11.93
CA SER A 295 36.58 -18.07 11.72
C SER A 295 37.56 -18.18 10.55
N ALA A 296 38.51 -19.11 10.60
CA ALA A 296 39.66 -19.18 9.69
C ALA A 296 39.33 -18.89 8.21
N PRO A 297 40.18 -18.12 7.50
CA PRO A 297 39.86 -17.61 6.17
C PRO A 297 39.78 -18.75 5.14
N LEU A 298 38.70 -18.80 4.37
CA LEU A 298 38.71 -19.46 3.08
C LEU A 298 39.24 -18.45 2.06
N THR A 299 40.52 -18.57 1.72
CA THR A 299 41.12 -17.79 0.65
C THR A 299 40.51 -18.17 -0.69
N ALA A 300 39.48 -17.45 -1.14
CA ALA A 300 39.08 -17.42 -2.53
C ALA A 300 39.41 -16.04 -3.10
N ARG A 301 40.60 -15.89 -3.68
CA ARG A 301 40.89 -14.74 -4.55
C ARG A 301 40.01 -14.87 -5.79
N GLY A 302 38.86 -14.21 -5.78
CA GLY A 302 38.03 -14.10 -6.96
C GLY A 302 38.61 -13.12 -7.99
N VAL A 303 37.99 -13.13 -9.15
CA VAL A 303 38.38 -12.47 -10.39
C VAL A 303 37.57 -11.18 -10.50
N GLU A 304 38.25 -10.09 -10.83
CA GLU A 304 37.60 -8.81 -11.11
C GLU A 304 36.95 -8.83 -12.50
N VAL A 305 35.70 -8.38 -12.60
CA VAL A 305 34.95 -8.30 -13.84
C VAL A 305 34.46 -6.87 -14.06
N ASP A 306 35.00 -6.19 -15.07
CA ASP A 306 34.53 -4.89 -15.51
C ASP A 306 33.45 -5.09 -16.60
N VAL A 307 32.22 -4.68 -16.31
CA VAL A 307 31.08 -4.76 -17.22
C VAL A 307 30.75 -3.37 -17.73
N SER A 308 30.61 -3.23 -19.05
CA SER A 308 30.19 -1.99 -19.71
C SER A 308 28.86 -2.17 -20.43
N GLY A 309 28.03 -1.13 -20.49
CA GLY A 309 26.68 -1.23 -21.07
C GLY A 309 25.77 -0.04 -20.79
N PRO A 310 24.47 -0.15 -21.12
CA PRO A 310 23.49 0.90 -20.84
C PRO A 310 23.40 1.21 -19.34
N ALA A 311 23.38 2.50 -18.98
CA ALA A 311 23.27 2.94 -17.60
C ALA A 311 22.00 2.35 -16.92
N ASN A 312 22.07 2.13 -15.60
CA ASN A 312 21.04 1.51 -14.77
C ASN A 312 20.70 0.04 -15.08
N SER A 313 21.38 -0.62 -16.01
CA SER A 313 21.20 -2.06 -16.23
C SER A 313 21.66 -2.84 -14.99
N ALA A 314 20.78 -3.65 -14.43
CA ALA A 314 21.07 -4.56 -13.32
C ALA A 314 21.75 -5.81 -13.83
N LEU A 315 22.85 -6.21 -13.21
CA LEU A 315 23.60 -7.40 -13.62
C LEU A 315 23.46 -8.53 -12.60
N TYR A 316 23.43 -9.76 -13.08
CA TYR A 316 23.47 -10.97 -12.28
C TYR A 316 24.54 -11.95 -12.78
N LEU A 317 25.21 -12.61 -11.84
CA LEU A 317 26.09 -13.76 -12.08
C LEU A 317 25.62 -14.91 -11.19
N ASP A 318 25.36 -16.08 -11.77
CA ASP A 318 24.73 -17.25 -11.12
C ASP A 318 23.43 -16.92 -10.41
N ASN A 319 22.62 -16.05 -11.03
CA ASN A 319 21.39 -15.46 -10.47
C ASN A 319 21.62 -14.61 -9.19
N ILE A 320 22.86 -14.23 -8.90
CA ILE A 320 23.23 -13.32 -7.80
C ILE A 320 23.37 -11.92 -8.39
N PHE A 321 22.65 -10.94 -7.83
CA PHE A 321 22.76 -9.55 -8.26
C PHE A 321 24.19 -9.03 -8.00
N ARG A 322 24.76 -8.27 -8.93
CA ARG A 322 26.14 -7.76 -8.82
C ARG A 322 26.23 -6.24 -8.88
N GLY A 323 25.09 -5.55 -8.97
CA GLY A 323 25.01 -4.10 -9.06
C GLY A 323 24.39 -3.61 -10.37
N LYS A 324 24.28 -2.28 -10.48
CA LYS A 324 23.80 -1.60 -11.69
C LYS A 324 24.92 -0.86 -12.39
N ILE A 325 24.88 -0.85 -13.72
CA ILE A 325 25.81 -0.06 -14.53
C ILE A 325 25.63 1.42 -14.24
N ARG A 326 26.73 2.09 -13.88
CA ARG A 326 26.73 3.52 -13.54
C ARG A 326 26.41 4.38 -14.76
N ALA A 327 26.08 5.65 -14.55
CA ALA A 327 25.90 6.61 -15.65
C ALA A 327 27.13 6.73 -16.56
N ALA A 328 28.33 6.50 -16.02
CA ALA A 328 29.60 6.44 -16.76
C ALA A 328 29.72 5.21 -17.69
N GLY A 329 28.74 4.30 -17.69
CA GLY A 329 28.67 3.15 -18.59
C GLY A 329 29.44 1.92 -18.11
N THR A 330 29.91 1.89 -16.86
CA THR A 330 30.67 0.75 -16.29
C THR A 330 30.18 0.32 -14.91
N LEU A 331 30.33 -0.97 -14.61
CA LEU A 331 30.16 -1.63 -13.32
C LEU A 331 31.36 -2.55 -13.11
N ARG A 332 31.98 -2.52 -11.93
CA ARG A 332 33.05 -3.43 -11.56
C ARG A 332 32.54 -4.40 -10.50
N ILE A 333 32.81 -5.69 -10.69
CA ILE A 333 32.43 -6.78 -9.80
C ILE A 333 33.71 -7.41 -9.31
N ASP A 334 33.91 -7.40 -8.00
CA ASP A 334 35.09 -8.01 -7.39
C ASP A 334 34.75 -9.45 -6.95
N ALA A 335 35.77 -10.27 -6.76
CA ALA A 335 35.68 -11.58 -6.09
C ALA A 335 34.80 -12.67 -6.75
N VAL A 336 34.74 -12.77 -8.09
CA VAL A 336 34.03 -13.90 -8.74
C VAL A 336 34.95 -15.11 -8.91
N ALA A 337 34.56 -16.31 -8.49
CA ALA A 337 35.39 -17.51 -8.68
C ALA A 337 35.76 -17.73 -10.17
N PRO A 338 36.92 -18.32 -10.52
CA PRO A 338 37.17 -18.75 -11.88
C PRO A 338 36.26 -19.93 -12.27
N GLY A 339 35.79 -19.97 -13.52
CA GLY A 339 34.92 -21.04 -14.02
C GLY A 339 33.75 -20.54 -14.87
N PRO A 340 32.85 -21.45 -15.28
CA PRO A 340 31.62 -21.09 -15.97
C PRO A 340 30.59 -20.52 -14.98
N HIS A 341 30.03 -19.37 -15.31
CA HIS A 341 28.97 -18.71 -14.56
C HIS A 341 27.78 -18.44 -15.47
N ALA A 342 26.56 -18.65 -14.97
CA ALA A 342 25.38 -18.13 -15.61
C ALA A 342 25.43 -16.59 -15.53
N PHE A 343 25.22 -15.92 -16.64
CA PHE A 343 25.29 -14.47 -16.72
C PHE A 343 23.92 -13.96 -17.14
N SER A 344 23.38 -12.98 -16.43
CA SER A 344 22.23 -12.25 -16.94
C SER A 344 22.29 -10.75 -16.64
N ALA A 345 21.58 -9.97 -17.44
CA ALA A 345 21.46 -8.54 -17.27
C ALA A 345 20.03 -8.09 -17.56
N ASP A 346 19.45 -7.33 -16.63
CA ASP A 346 18.16 -6.66 -16.79
C ASP A 346 18.39 -5.20 -17.14
N PHE A 347 17.89 -4.77 -18.29
CA PHE A 347 18.02 -3.40 -18.77
C PHE A 347 16.88 -2.51 -18.22
N PRO A 348 17.05 -1.17 -18.14
CA PRO A 348 16.03 -0.25 -17.62
C PRO A 348 14.70 -0.29 -18.40
N ASP A 349 14.75 -0.68 -19.67
CA ASP A 349 13.58 -0.85 -20.54
C ASP A 349 12.85 -2.18 -20.31
N GLY A 350 13.40 -3.07 -19.46
CA GLY A 350 12.83 -4.38 -19.16
C GLY A 350 13.27 -5.51 -20.07
N ALA A 351 14.20 -5.27 -21.00
CA ALA A 351 14.88 -6.36 -21.67
C ALA A 351 15.74 -7.14 -20.67
N SER A 352 15.91 -8.44 -20.91
CA SER A 352 16.89 -9.25 -20.21
C SER A 352 17.81 -9.93 -21.23
N LEU A 353 19.08 -10.01 -20.91
CA LEU A 353 20.06 -10.80 -21.63
C LEU A 353 20.46 -11.96 -20.72
N ASP A 354 20.36 -13.19 -21.20
CA ASP A 354 20.85 -14.38 -20.50
C ASP A 354 21.96 -15.02 -21.32
N GLY A 355 22.96 -15.57 -20.64
CA GLY A 355 24.10 -16.21 -21.26
C GLY A 355 24.95 -16.97 -20.25
N THR A 356 26.13 -17.38 -20.71
CA THR A 356 27.14 -18.00 -19.87
C THR A 356 28.45 -17.28 -20.12
N ILE A 357 29.15 -16.95 -19.06
CA ILE A 357 30.50 -16.40 -19.13
C ILE A 357 31.45 -17.36 -18.44
N THR A 358 32.58 -17.65 -19.08
CA THR A 358 33.64 -18.44 -18.46
C THR A 358 34.76 -17.50 -18.03
N LEU A 359 34.93 -17.34 -16.71
CA LEU A 359 35.94 -16.49 -16.13
C LEU A 359 37.24 -17.26 -15.95
N SER A 360 38.35 -16.66 -16.41
CA SER A 360 39.70 -17.16 -16.14
C SER A 360 40.21 -16.65 -14.80
N SER A 361 41.44 -16.99 -14.39
CA SER A 361 42.08 -16.41 -13.20
C SER A 361 42.57 -14.95 -13.36
N LEU A 362 42.35 -14.34 -14.53
CA LEU A 362 42.70 -12.94 -14.82
C LEU A 362 41.46 -12.05 -14.92
N PRO A 363 41.58 -10.74 -14.62
CA PRO A 363 40.47 -9.79 -14.74
C PRO A 363 39.80 -9.82 -16.12
N ALA A 364 38.46 -9.85 -16.14
CA ALA A 364 37.66 -9.95 -17.35
C ALA A 364 36.98 -8.62 -17.69
N ARG A 365 36.81 -8.34 -18.99
CA ARG A 365 35.94 -7.24 -19.47
C ARG A 365 34.77 -7.81 -20.25
N VAL A 366 33.57 -7.34 -19.94
CA VAL A 366 32.32 -7.73 -20.58
C VAL A 366 31.62 -6.49 -21.13
N SER A 367 31.12 -6.58 -22.35
CA SER A 367 30.32 -5.51 -22.97
C SER A 367 28.92 -6.02 -23.22
N LEU A 368 27.92 -5.34 -22.65
CA LEU A 368 26.51 -5.59 -22.87
C LEU A 368 26.00 -4.74 -24.04
N ALA A 369 25.44 -5.41 -25.04
CA ALA A 369 24.55 -4.78 -26.00
C ALA A 369 23.10 -5.03 -25.56
N SER A 370 22.25 -3.99 -25.54
CA SER A 370 20.82 -4.19 -25.29
C SER A 370 20.24 -5.06 -26.42
N PRO A 371 19.55 -6.17 -26.13
CA PRO A 371 18.94 -6.98 -27.19
C PRO A 371 17.82 -6.19 -27.89
N ALA A 372 17.56 -6.50 -29.17
CA ALA A 372 16.38 -5.99 -29.86
C ALA A 372 15.11 -6.28 -29.03
N SER A 373 14.14 -5.35 -29.03
CA SER A 373 13.02 -5.31 -28.08
C SER A 373 12.46 -6.69 -27.75
N SER A 374 12.75 -7.17 -26.54
CA SER A 374 12.33 -8.51 -26.08
C SER A 374 10.82 -8.65 -26.19
N PRO A 375 10.26 -9.87 -26.31
CA PRO A 375 8.81 -10.03 -26.32
C PRO A 375 8.14 -9.47 -25.06
N LEU A 376 8.84 -9.49 -23.92
CA LEU A 376 8.36 -8.86 -22.69
C LEU A 376 8.31 -7.31 -22.80
N ALA A 377 9.32 -6.70 -23.41
CA ALA A 377 9.34 -5.25 -23.67
C ALA A 377 8.23 -4.84 -24.65
N GLN A 378 8.02 -5.62 -25.72
CA GLN A 378 6.93 -5.43 -26.68
C GLN A 378 5.54 -5.59 -26.05
N LEU A 379 5.40 -6.48 -25.05
CA LEU A 379 4.18 -6.59 -24.26
C LEU A 379 3.98 -5.33 -23.40
N ARG A 380 5.01 -4.85 -22.70
CA ARG A 380 4.96 -3.62 -21.90
C ARG A 380 4.63 -2.39 -22.72
N GLU A 381 5.19 -2.25 -23.91
CA GLU A 381 4.90 -1.14 -24.82
C GLU A 381 3.40 -1.10 -25.18
N ARG A 382 2.79 -2.26 -25.47
CA ARG A 382 1.35 -2.34 -25.76
C ARG A 382 0.50 -1.98 -24.55
N LEU A 383 0.91 -2.43 -23.37
CA LEU A 383 0.25 -2.08 -22.10
C LEU A 383 0.34 -0.58 -21.81
N ASN A 384 1.52 0.03 -21.98
CA ASN A 384 1.75 1.46 -21.80
C ASN A 384 0.96 2.31 -22.80
N ALA A 385 0.70 1.78 -24.00
CA ALA A 385 -0.17 2.40 -24.99
C ALA A 385 -1.68 2.25 -24.66
N GLY A 386 -2.04 1.62 -23.53
CA GLY A 386 -3.42 1.39 -23.11
C GLY A 386 -4.17 0.34 -23.94
N ARG A 387 -3.48 -0.39 -24.83
CA ARG A 387 -4.08 -1.39 -25.73
C ARG A 387 -4.09 -2.76 -25.06
N VAL A 388 -4.94 -2.96 -24.07
CA VAL A 388 -4.98 -4.21 -23.28
C VAL A 388 -5.75 -5.31 -24.01
N LEU A 389 -7.00 -5.03 -24.40
CA LEU A 389 -7.92 -5.98 -25.07
C LEU A 389 -8.26 -5.57 -26.51
N GLU A 390 -7.77 -4.42 -26.95
CA GLU A 390 -7.88 -3.93 -28.32
C GLU A 390 -7.29 -4.95 -29.30
N PRO A 391 -7.78 -5.01 -30.56
CA PRO A 391 -7.18 -5.84 -31.59
C PRO A 391 -5.68 -5.57 -31.74
N ASN A 392 -4.87 -6.63 -31.80
CA ASN A 392 -3.39 -6.54 -31.80
C ASN A 392 -2.79 -5.92 -30.52
N GLY A 393 -3.59 -5.84 -29.45
CA GLY A 393 -3.21 -5.36 -28.14
C GLY A 393 -2.38 -6.38 -27.34
N ALA A 394 -2.17 -6.06 -26.07
CA ALA A 394 -1.32 -6.81 -25.17
C ALA A 394 -1.79 -8.24 -24.96
N TRP A 395 -3.11 -8.48 -24.85
CA TRP A 395 -3.65 -9.84 -24.71
C TRP A 395 -3.40 -10.71 -25.95
N ASP A 396 -3.68 -10.17 -27.14
CA ASP A 396 -3.45 -10.91 -28.39
C ASP A 396 -1.97 -11.19 -28.59
N PHE A 397 -1.11 -10.20 -28.32
CA PHE A 397 0.34 -10.38 -28.37
C PHE A 397 0.82 -11.44 -27.36
N TYR A 398 0.35 -11.39 -26.12
CA TYR A 398 0.71 -12.36 -25.09
C TYR A 398 0.35 -13.79 -25.51
N ARG A 399 -0.82 -13.99 -26.11
CA ARG A 399 -1.25 -15.32 -26.59
C ARG A 399 -0.48 -15.79 -27.84
N ALA A 400 -0.11 -14.87 -28.71
CA ALA A 400 0.62 -15.20 -29.94
C ALA A 400 2.10 -15.52 -29.66
N GLN A 401 2.63 -15.03 -28.56
CA GLN A 401 4.04 -15.15 -28.21
C GLN A 401 4.32 -16.36 -27.31
N THR A 402 5.43 -17.05 -27.58
CA THR A 402 5.95 -18.07 -26.66
C THR A 402 6.82 -17.40 -25.60
N PHE A 403 6.46 -17.59 -24.33
CA PHE A 403 7.28 -17.22 -23.18
C PHE A 403 7.70 -18.47 -22.41
N SER A 404 8.93 -18.49 -21.92
CA SER A 404 9.49 -19.57 -21.10
C SER A 404 10.16 -19.02 -19.84
N GLY A 405 10.37 -19.89 -18.84
CA GLY A 405 11.11 -19.54 -17.62
C GLY A 405 10.58 -18.29 -16.89
N PRO A 406 11.48 -17.44 -16.34
CA PRO A 406 11.11 -16.20 -15.64
C PRO A 406 10.29 -15.23 -16.50
N ALA A 407 10.57 -15.16 -17.81
CA ALA A 407 9.85 -14.28 -18.73
C ALA A 407 8.37 -14.66 -18.86
N LYS A 408 8.03 -15.95 -18.76
CA LYS A 408 6.62 -16.40 -18.73
C LYS A 408 5.90 -15.93 -17.48
N VAL A 409 6.55 -16.04 -16.31
CA VAL A 409 5.99 -15.58 -15.03
C VAL A 409 5.76 -14.07 -15.07
N ALA A 410 6.76 -13.30 -15.53
CA ALA A 410 6.67 -11.85 -15.67
C ALA A 410 5.59 -11.41 -16.67
N ALA A 411 5.55 -12.02 -17.86
CA ALA A 411 4.54 -11.72 -18.87
C ALA A 411 3.12 -12.02 -18.37
N THR A 412 2.93 -13.18 -17.72
CA THR A 412 1.66 -13.60 -17.12
C THR A 412 1.21 -12.62 -16.04
N ALA A 413 2.13 -12.18 -15.16
CA ALA A 413 1.84 -11.21 -14.11
C ALA A 413 1.43 -9.85 -14.69
N LEU A 414 2.18 -9.34 -15.68
CA LEU A 414 1.88 -8.06 -16.34
C LEU A 414 0.50 -8.06 -17.01
N ILE A 415 0.23 -9.06 -17.84
CA ILE A 415 -1.05 -9.11 -18.57
C ILE A 415 -2.22 -9.41 -17.64
N SER A 416 -2.02 -10.22 -16.60
CA SER A 416 -3.03 -10.47 -15.56
C SER A 416 -3.37 -9.18 -14.80
N GLY A 417 -2.36 -8.41 -14.39
CA GLY A 417 -2.55 -7.14 -13.69
C GLY A 417 -3.32 -6.14 -14.55
N ALA A 418 -2.89 -5.95 -15.80
CA ALA A 418 -3.53 -5.00 -16.71
C ALA A 418 -4.98 -5.35 -17.06
N ILE A 419 -5.30 -6.64 -17.22
CA ILE A 419 -6.67 -7.10 -17.48
C ILE A 419 -7.54 -6.92 -16.23
N GLU A 420 -7.01 -7.18 -15.04
CA GLU A 420 -7.73 -6.95 -13.79
C GLU A 420 -8.02 -5.45 -13.58
N GLU A 421 -7.02 -4.59 -13.76
CA GLU A 421 -7.18 -3.14 -13.69
C GLU A 421 -8.22 -2.63 -14.70
N LEU A 422 -8.17 -3.11 -15.94
CA LEU A 422 -9.17 -2.77 -16.95
C LEU A 422 -10.58 -3.17 -16.52
N GLY A 423 -10.75 -4.40 -16.02
CA GLY A 423 -12.02 -4.90 -15.54
C GLY A 423 -12.57 -4.07 -14.36
N GLN A 424 -11.70 -3.64 -13.45
CA GLN A 424 -12.07 -2.80 -12.32
C GLN A 424 -12.44 -1.38 -12.75
N ALA A 425 -11.64 -0.76 -13.62
CA ALA A 425 -11.91 0.57 -14.18
C ALA A 425 -13.26 0.62 -14.88
N CYS A 426 -13.56 -0.38 -15.72
CA CYS A 426 -14.85 -0.48 -16.39
C CYS A 426 -16.04 -0.58 -15.41
N VAL A 427 -15.88 -1.29 -14.29
CA VAL A 427 -16.92 -1.38 -13.25
C VAL A 427 -17.07 -0.05 -12.50
N SER A 428 -15.96 0.63 -12.20
CA SER A 428 -15.96 1.94 -11.56
C SER A 428 -16.71 2.97 -12.41
N ASP A 429 -16.33 3.11 -13.68
CA ASP A 429 -16.96 4.03 -14.61
C ASP A 429 -18.44 3.73 -14.80
N TYR A 430 -18.79 2.45 -14.84
CA TYR A 430 -20.16 1.99 -14.93
C TYR A 430 -21.01 2.45 -13.72
N VAL A 431 -20.45 2.44 -12.50
CA VAL A 431 -21.13 2.91 -11.29
C VAL A 431 -21.34 4.42 -11.32
N GLN A 432 -20.35 5.18 -11.83
CA GLN A 432 -20.39 6.64 -11.86
C GLN A 432 -21.19 7.22 -13.04
N SER A 433 -21.30 6.48 -14.14
CA SER A 433 -21.98 6.96 -15.35
C SER A 433 -23.49 7.11 -15.15
N THR A 434 -24.10 8.09 -15.80
CA THR A 434 -25.56 8.25 -15.89
C THR A 434 -26.12 7.81 -17.25
N ALA A 435 -25.28 7.60 -18.27
CA ALA A 435 -25.70 7.30 -19.64
C ALA A 435 -25.79 5.79 -19.92
N THR A 436 -26.96 5.30 -20.34
CA THR A 436 -27.23 3.87 -20.58
C THR A 436 -26.35 3.25 -21.67
N GLY A 437 -26.03 3.99 -22.74
CA GLY A 437 -25.17 3.51 -23.83
C GLY A 437 -23.73 3.24 -23.37
N LEU A 438 -23.16 4.15 -22.58
CA LEU A 438 -21.83 3.99 -21.99
C LEU A 438 -21.79 2.82 -21.00
N LYS A 439 -22.85 2.63 -20.20
CA LYS A 439 -22.95 1.52 -19.25
C LYS A 439 -22.87 0.14 -19.91
N ARG A 440 -23.52 -0.05 -21.06
CA ARG A 440 -23.47 -1.34 -21.79
C ARG A 440 -22.05 -1.65 -22.27
N ALA A 441 -21.39 -0.67 -22.89
CA ALA A 441 -20.03 -0.83 -23.41
C ALA A 441 -19.03 -1.15 -22.26
N MET A 442 -19.15 -0.44 -21.13
CA MET A 442 -18.32 -0.67 -19.94
C MET A 442 -18.52 -2.07 -19.37
N LEU A 443 -19.77 -2.52 -19.22
CA LEU A 443 -20.08 -3.86 -18.71
C LEU A 443 -19.59 -4.96 -19.66
N GLN A 444 -19.76 -4.79 -20.97
CA GLN A 444 -19.23 -5.72 -21.97
C GLN A 444 -17.71 -5.85 -21.85
N ARG A 445 -17.02 -4.70 -21.80
CA ARG A 445 -15.56 -4.66 -21.68
C ARG A 445 -15.07 -5.28 -20.36
N ALA A 446 -15.77 -5.09 -19.26
CA ALA A 446 -15.49 -5.76 -17.98
C ALA A 446 -15.69 -7.28 -18.06
N VAL A 447 -16.76 -7.74 -18.70
CA VAL A 447 -17.02 -9.17 -18.93
C VAL A 447 -15.88 -9.80 -19.73
N ASP A 448 -15.47 -9.14 -20.82
CA ASP A 448 -14.37 -9.62 -21.67
C ASP A 448 -13.07 -9.69 -20.86
N ALA A 449 -12.75 -8.66 -20.07
CA ALA A 449 -11.58 -8.66 -19.21
C ALA A 449 -11.57 -9.85 -18.24
N TYR A 450 -12.64 -10.06 -17.48
CA TYR A 450 -12.69 -11.15 -16.52
C TYR A 450 -12.73 -12.54 -17.18
N GLU A 451 -13.24 -12.68 -18.40
CA GLU A 451 -13.09 -13.92 -19.18
C GLU A 451 -11.63 -14.26 -19.45
N ARG A 452 -10.84 -13.28 -19.91
CA ARG A 452 -9.40 -13.49 -20.18
C ARG A 452 -8.64 -13.74 -18.89
N LEU A 453 -9.01 -13.05 -17.82
CA LEU A 453 -8.39 -13.22 -16.51
C LEU A 453 -8.61 -14.62 -15.93
N ARG A 454 -9.78 -15.23 -16.16
CA ARG A 454 -10.04 -16.63 -15.76
C ARG A 454 -9.19 -17.65 -16.52
N VAL A 455 -8.77 -17.35 -17.74
CA VAL A 455 -7.80 -18.19 -18.46
C VAL A 455 -6.45 -18.18 -17.75
N LEU A 456 -6.03 -17.02 -17.23
CA LEU A 456 -4.77 -16.86 -16.51
C LEU A 456 -4.84 -17.37 -15.05
N ARG A 457 -6.00 -17.25 -14.41
CA ARG A 457 -6.26 -17.59 -13.01
C ARG A 457 -7.53 -18.44 -12.85
N PRO A 458 -7.55 -19.69 -13.33
CA PRO A 458 -8.76 -20.51 -13.32
C PRO A 458 -9.26 -20.90 -11.92
N GLY A 459 -8.39 -20.89 -10.90
CA GLY A 459 -8.74 -21.21 -9.51
C GLY A 459 -9.23 -20.04 -8.66
N ASP A 460 -9.19 -18.80 -9.17
CA ASP A 460 -9.61 -17.62 -8.41
C ASP A 460 -11.11 -17.39 -8.57
N ALA A 461 -11.87 -17.86 -7.57
CA ALA A 461 -13.32 -17.75 -7.52
C ALA A 461 -13.81 -16.29 -7.53
N SER A 462 -13.00 -15.34 -7.06
CA SER A 462 -13.37 -13.92 -7.02
C SER A 462 -13.54 -13.33 -8.42
N ILE A 463 -12.76 -13.82 -9.40
CA ILE A 463 -12.89 -13.41 -10.80
C ILE A 463 -14.20 -13.94 -11.38
N ALA A 464 -14.56 -15.18 -11.09
CA ALA A 464 -15.81 -15.77 -11.56
C ALA A 464 -17.02 -15.03 -10.99
N VAL A 465 -16.98 -14.59 -9.72
CA VAL A 465 -18.00 -13.73 -9.10
C VAL A 465 -18.12 -12.40 -9.86
N ARG A 466 -16.99 -11.69 -10.08
CA ARG A 466 -16.98 -10.40 -10.80
C ARG A 466 -17.49 -10.53 -12.24
N GLN A 467 -17.05 -11.57 -12.95
CA GLN A 467 -17.48 -11.85 -14.32
C GLN A 467 -18.99 -12.10 -14.41
N THR A 468 -19.51 -13.01 -13.58
CA THR A 468 -20.93 -13.40 -13.61
C THR A 468 -21.83 -12.23 -13.20
N PHE A 469 -21.41 -11.43 -12.21
CA PHE A 469 -22.11 -10.19 -11.87
C PHE A 469 -22.16 -9.18 -13.02
N CYS A 470 -21.01 -8.89 -13.66
CA CYS A 470 -20.95 -7.96 -14.79
C CYS A 470 -21.82 -8.44 -15.95
N ARG A 471 -21.81 -9.76 -16.24
CA ARG A 471 -22.66 -10.37 -17.26
C ARG A 471 -24.15 -10.25 -16.92
N GLY A 472 -24.53 -10.50 -15.66
CA GLY A 472 -25.90 -10.31 -15.19
C GLY A 472 -26.38 -8.86 -15.35
N ARG A 473 -25.53 -7.88 -14.99
CA ARG A 473 -25.82 -6.45 -15.21
C ARG A 473 -25.93 -6.09 -16.69
N LEU A 474 -25.09 -6.68 -17.54
CA LEU A 474 -25.13 -6.47 -18.98
C LEU A 474 -26.44 -7.01 -19.58
N GLN A 475 -26.83 -8.24 -19.21
CA GLN A 475 -28.11 -8.84 -19.61
C GLN A 475 -29.31 -7.99 -19.18
N ILE A 476 -29.29 -7.41 -17.96
CA ILE A 476 -30.31 -6.44 -17.53
C ILE A 476 -30.33 -5.23 -18.46
N ALA A 477 -29.16 -4.66 -18.79
CA ALA A 477 -29.07 -3.51 -19.67
C ALA A 477 -29.56 -3.81 -21.10
N GLU A 478 -29.47 -5.06 -21.54
CA GLU A 478 -29.95 -5.54 -22.85
C GLU A 478 -31.41 -6.04 -22.83
N GLY A 479 -32.07 -6.04 -21.67
CA GLY A 479 -33.46 -6.49 -21.53
C GLY A 479 -33.65 -8.00 -21.41
N ARG A 480 -32.55 -8.78 -21.34
CA ARG A 480 -32.57 -10.24 -21.16
C ARG A 480 -32.69 -10.61 -19.68
N PHE A 481 -33.81 -10.24 -19.07
CA PHE A 481 -33.99 -10.32 -17.63
C PHE A 481 -34.00 -11.75 -17.07
N SER A 482 -34.62 -12.71 -17.77
CA SER A 482 -34.66 -14.12 -17.34
C SER A 482 -33.27 -14.75 -17.28
N GLU A 483 -32.42 -14.47 -18.27
CA GLU A 483 -31.02 -14.91 -18.27
C GLU A 483 -30.19 -14.22 -17.18
N ALA A 484 -30.47 -12.93 -16.93
CA ALA A 484 -29.83 -12.19 -15.85
C ALA A 484 -30.10 -12.81 -14.48
N VAL A 485 -31.34 -13.27 -14.22
CA VAL A 485 -31.69 -13.98 -12.97
C VAL A 485 -30.81 -15.22 -12.79
N VAL A 486 -30.74 -16.10 -13.80
CA VAL A 486 -29.93 -17.32 -13.74
C VAL A 486 -28.45 -17.00 -13.52
N THR A 487 -27.93 -16.00 -14.23
CA THR A 487 -26.52 -15.60 -14.16
C THR A 487 -26.17 -15.00 -12.79
N LEU A 488 -27.05 -14.16 -12.23
CA LEU A 488 -26.86 -13.54 -10.91
C LEU A 488 -27.04 -14.55 -9.77
N GLU A 489 -27.95 -15.51 -9.89
CA GLU A 489 -28.04 -16.63 -8.96
C GLU A 489 -26.76 -17.46 -8.97
N SER A 490 -26.16 -17.69 -10.15
CA SER A 490 -24.84 -18.33 -10.24
C SER A 490 -23.74 -17.51 -9.56
N SER A 491 -23.76 -16.18 -9.69
CA SER A 491 -22.83 -15.30 -8.98
C SER A 491 -22.99 -15.43 -7.46
N LEU A 492 -24.23 -15.47 -6.97
CA LEU A 492 -24.55 -15.60 -5.55
C LEU A 492 -24.27 -17.00 -4.98
N LYS A 493 -24.24 -18.05 -5.81
CA LYS A 493 -23.74 -19.38 -5.40
C LYS A 493 -22.23 -19.35 -5.14
N LEU A 494 -21.48 -18.53 -5.89
CA LEU A 494 -20.05 -18.35 -5.71
C LEU A 494 -19.71 -17.43 -4.53
N ASP A 495 -20.48 -16.36 -4.34
CA ASP A 495 -20.39 -15.47 -3.18
C ASP A 495 -21.78 -15.09 -2.63
N PRO A 496 -22.26 -15.79 -1.58
CA PRO A 496 -23.54 -15.51 -0.93
C PRO A 496 -23.58 -14.19 -0.13
N ARG A 497 -22.47 -13.46 -0.03
CA ARG A 497 -22.36 -12.18 0.66
C ARG A 497 -22.32 -11.00 -0.30
N PHE A 498 -22.45 -11.23 -1.61
CA PHE A 498 -22.32 -10.18 -2.61
C PHE A 498 -23.59 -9.32 -2.74
N ALA A 499 -23.69 -8.26 -1.93
CA ALA A 499 -24.86 -7.39 -1.87
C ALA A 499 -25.26 -6.77 -3.22
N CYS A 500 -24.28 -6.36 -4.04
CA CYS A 500 -24.54 -5.80 -5.37
C CYS A 500 -25.27 -6.78 -6.31
N ALA A 501 -24.94 -8.08 -6.23
CA ALA A 501 -25.59 -9.11 -7.03
C ALA A 501 -27.04 -9.34 -6.57
N TYR A 502 -27.32 -9.31 -5.27
CA TYR A 502 -28.70 -9.36 -4.75
C TYR A 502 -29.55 -8.18 -5.23
N ASN A 503 -29.02 -6.96 -5.21
CA ASN A 503 -29.75 -5.80 -5.75
C ASN A 503 -29.97 -5.91 -7.27
N ALA A 504 -28.96 -6.34 -8.03
CA ALA A 504 -29.11 -6.57 -9.46
C ALA A 504 -30.18 -7.66 -9.75
N LEU A 505 -30.20 -8.72 -8.94
CA LEU A 505 -31.18 -9.80 -9.03
C LEU A 505 -32.59 -9.26 -8.77
N GLY A 506 -32.77 -8.43 -7.74
CA GLY A 506 -34.04 -7.77 -7.46
C GLY A 506 -34.54 -6.92 -8.62
N VAL A 507 -33.64 -6.18 -9.29
CA VAL A 507 -33.98 -5.40 -10.49
C VAL A 507 -34.45 -6.32 -11.63
N ALA A 508 -33.74 -7.41 -11.91
CA ALA A 508 -34.12 -8.37 -12.95
C ALA A 508 -35.47 -9.04 -12.65
N LEU A 509 -35.67 -9.49 -11.41
CA LEU A 509 -36.91 -10.12 -10.93
C LEU A 509 -38.11 -9.18 -11.03
N THR A 510 -37.92 -7.89 -10.73
CA THR A 510 -38.96 -6.86 -10.89
C THR A 510 -39.41 -6.77 -12.35
N ARG A 511 -38.47 -6.81 -13.30
CA ARG A 511 -38.74 -6.68 -14.73
C ARG A 511 -39.47 -7.88 -15.33
N ILE A 512 -39.38 -9.05 -14.70
CA ILE A 512 -40.15 -10.26 -15.08
C ILE A 512 -41.36 -10.51 -14.19
N ASN A 513 -41.86 -9.46 -13.51
CA ASN A 513 -43.06 -9.51 -12.67
C ASN A 513 -43.01 -10.55 -11.54
N ARG A 514 -41.85 -10.69 -10.88
CA ARG A 514 -41.64 -11.51 -9.66
C ARG A 514 -41.35 -10.62 -8.43
N PRO A 515 -42.30 -9.74 -8.02
CA PRO A 515 -42.03 -8.69 -7.04
C PRO A 515 -41.74 -9.21 -5.62
N LYS A 516 -42.31 -10.36 -5.22
CA LYS A 516 -42.05 -10.96 -3.90
C LYS A 516 -40.59 -11.38 -3.76
N GLU A 517 -40.07 -12.07 -4.77
CA GLU A 517 -38.68 -12.54 -4.78
C GLU A 517 -37.70 -11.38 -4.96
N ALA A 518 -38.09 -10.37 -5.77
CA ALA A 518 -37.32 -9.15 -5.88
C ALA A 518 -37.16 -8.44 -4.54
N ARG A 519 -38.23 -8.34 -3.73
CA ARG A 519 -38.17 -7.77 -2.39
C ARG A 519 -37.22 -8.55 -1.48
N THR A 520 -37.32 -9.87 -1.45
CA THR A 520 -36.39 -10.72 -0.68
C THR A 520 -34.93 -10.46 -1.07
N ALA A 521 -34.65 -10.31 -2.37
CA ALA A 521 -33.31 -9.99 -2.86
C ALA A 521 -32.85 -8.60 -2.40
N PHE A 522 -33.70 -7.57 -2.48
CA PHE A 522 -33.37 -6.23 -1.98
C PHE A 522 -33.18 -6.19 -0.45
N GLU A 523 -34.00 -6.89 0.32
CA GLU A 523 -33.86 -7.00 1.78
C GLU A 523 -32.53 -7.68 2.15
N ARG A 524 -32.13 -8.70 1.38
CA ARG A 524 -30.83 -9.35 1.56
C ARG A 524 -29.68 -8.40 1.26
N ALA A 525 -29.78 -7.60 0.20
CA ALA A 525 -28.80 -6.57 -0.12
C ALA A 525 -28.70 -5.50 0.99
N ALA A 526 -29.83 -5.00 1.49
CA ALA A 526 -29.89 -4.05 2.60
C ALA A 526 -29.29 -4.61 3.90
N LYS A 527 -29.51 -5.90 4.19
CA LYS A 527 -28.94 -6.56 5.37
C LYS A 527 -27.42 -6.73 5.27
N LEU A 528 -26.91 -7.02 4.08
CA LEU A 528 -25.47 -7.21 3.84
C LEU A 528 -24.72 -5.87 3.80
N THR A 529 -25.39 -4.79 3.41
CA THR A 529 -24.80 -3.45 3.34
C THR A 529 -25.78 -2.43 3.93
N PRO A 530 -25.83 -2.30 5.27
CA PRO A 530 -26.83 -1.50 5.95
C PRO A 530 -26.87 -0.04 5.51
N GLU A 531 -25.73 0.57 5.17
CA GLU A 531 -25.63 1.98 4.78
C GLU A 531 -25.88 2.23 3.28
N TRP A 532 -26.33 1.21 2.53
CA TRP A 532 -26.61 1.37 1.11
C TRP A 532 -28.03 1.86 0.85
N ALA A 533 -28.18 3.09 0.37
CA ALA A 533 -29.48 3.71 0.13
C ALA A 533 -30.33 3.08 -0.99
N LEU A 534 -29.71 2.36 -1.94
CA LEU A 534 -30.42 1.92 -3.15
C LEU A 534 -31.40 0.77 -2.90
N PRO A 535 -31.06 -0.34 -2.20
CA PRO A 535 -32.03 -1.40 -1.92
C PRO A 535 -33.29 -0.96 -1.16
N PRO A 536 -33.23 -0.18 -0.06
CA PRO A 536 -34.45 0.29 0.60
C PRO A 536 -35.26 1.22 -0.30
N PHE A 537 -34.63 2.04 -1.14
CA PHE A 537 -35.34 2.82 -2.16
C PHE A 537 -36.08 1.94 -3.18
N GLN A 538 -35.48 0.83 -3.63
CA GLN A 538 -36.13 -0.12 -4.55
C GLN A 538 -37.34 -0.80 -3.90
N ILE A 539 -37.22 -1.21 -2.63
CA ILE A 539 -38.34 -1.79 -1.87
C ILE A 539 -39.48 -0.77 -1.74
N ALA A 540 -39.17 0.46 -1.35
CA ALA A 540 -40.15 1.54 -1.26
C ALA A 540 -40.85 1.79 -2.61
N SER A 541 -40.09 1.86 -3.70
CA SER A 541 -40.64 2.07 -5.05
C SER A 541 -41.61 0.96 -5.47
N GLN A 542 -41.30 -0.30 -5.16
CA GLN A 542 -42.20 -1.43 -5.42
C GLN A 542 -43.48 -1.36 -4.58
N LEU A 543 -43.38 -0.97 -3.31
CA LEU A 543 -44.53 -0.82 -2.41
C LEU A 543 -45.43 0.34 -2.85
N ILE A 544 -44.84 1.46 -3.28
CA ILE A 544 -45.58 2.61 -3.84
C ILE A 544 -46.35 2.18 -5.09
N ALA A 545 -45.70 1.47 -6.02
CA ALA A 545 -46.34 0.96 -7.23
C ALA A 545 -47.49 -0.04 -6.93
N ALA A 546 -47.40 -0.78 -5.82
CA ALA A 546 -48.45 -1.67 -5.35
C ALA A 546 -49.56 -0.97 -4.54
N GLY A 547 -49.43 0.34 -4.27
CA GLY A 547 -50.37 1.10 -3.43
C GLY A 547 -50.20 0.87 -1.92
N ASP A 548 -49.21 0.10 -1.49
CA ASP A 548 -48.86 -0.17 -0.09
C ASP A 548 -48.08 1.02 0.54
N LEU A 549 -48.61 2.24 0.43
CA LEU A 549 -47.92 3.49 0.78
C LEU A 549 -47.37 3.51 2.22
N ALA A 550 -48.18 3.05 3.19
CA ALA A 550 -47.79 3.02 4.60
C ALA A 550 -46.58 2.12 4.87
N LYS A 551 -46.45 1.00 4.12
CA LYS A 551 -45.30 0.09 4.24
C LYS A 551 -44.06 0.63 3.52
N ALA A 552 -44.23 1.47 2.49
CA ALA A 552 -43.12 2.06 1.76
C ALA A 552 -42.34 3.09 2.60
N LEU A 553 -43.05 3.80 3.48
CA LEU A 553 -42.51 4.92 4.26
C LEU A 553 -41.23 4.61 5.06
N PRO A 554 -41.16 3.55 5.89
CA PRO A 554 -39.94 3.25 6.65
C PRO A 554 -38.72 2.99 5.77
N TYR A 555 -38.90 2.30 4.64
CA TYR A 555 -37.80 2.05 3.70
C TYR A 555 -37.35 3.33 2.99
N LEU A 556 -38.28 4.22 2.65
CA LEU A 556 -37.92 5.48 1.99
C LEU A 556 -37.22 6.45 2.95
N LYS A 557 -37.66 6.53 4.22
CA LYS A 557 -36.95 7.25 5.29
C LYS A 557 -35.53 6.70 5.47
N GLN A 558 -35.40 5.38 5.51
CA GLN A 558 -34.10 4.72 5.58
C GLN A 558 -33.19 5.09 4.38
N ALA A 559 -33.72 5.09 3.17
CA ALA A 559 -32.98 5.48 1.97
C ALA A 559 -32.52 6.96 1.98
N VAL A 560 -33.28 7.86 2.59
CA VAL A 560 -32.89 9.27 2.78
C VAL A 560 -31.83 9.42 3.87
N VAL A 561 -31.91 8.63 4.96
CA VAL A 561 -30.87 8.62 6.01
C VAL A 561 -29.51 8.21 5.44
N TYR A 562 -29.49 7.17 4.59
CA TYR A 562 -28.23 6.65 4.02
C TYR A 562 -27.69 7.45 2.84
N ASN A 563 -28.53 8.21 2.15
CA ASN A 563 -28.07 9.17 1.15
C ASN A 563 -28.82 10.49 1.32
N PRO A 564 -28.39 11.34 2.27
CA PRO A 564 -29.08 12.58 2.60
C PRO A 564 -28.93 13.65 1.52
N ARG A 565 -28.09 13.43 0.49
CA ARG A 565 -27.92 14.33 -0.66
C ARG A 565 -28.61 13.80 -1.93
N SER A 566 -29.37 12.71 -1.86
CA SER A 566 -30.14 12.23 -3.01
C SER A 566 -31.41 13.06 -3.18
N VAL A 567 -31.40 13.95 -4.20
CA VAL A 567 -32.58 14.72 -4.64
C VAL A 567 -33.75 13.78 -4.95
N GLY A 568 -33.47 12.66 -5.65
CA GLY A 568 -34.50 11.67 -6.00
C GLY A 568 -35.14 11.00 -4.78
N ASN A 569 -34.34 10.53 -3.81
CA ASN A 569 -34.87 9.86 -2.62
C ASN A 569 -35.70 10.84 -1.77
N ARG A 570 -35.19 12.07 -1.59
CA ARG A 570 -35.90 13.11 -0.84
C ARG A 570 -37.19 13.53 -1.52
N TRP A 571 -37.18 13.72 -2.84
CA TRP A 571 -38.41 14.06 -3.57
C TRP A 571 -39.45 12.95 -3.44
N SER A 572 -39.03 11.68 -3.59
CA SER A 572 -39.94 10.55 -3.37
C SER A 572 -40.50 10.53 -1.95
N LEU A 573 -39.71 10.91 -0.93
CA LEU A 573 -40.19 11.00 0.45
C LEU A 573 -41.24 12.09 0.61
N VAL A 574 -41.00 13.29 0.07
CA VAL A 574 -41.99 14.39 0.05
C VAL A 574 -43.29 13.92 -0.59
N HIS A 575 -43.20 13.32 -1.77
CA HIS A 575 -44.35 12.82 -2.51
C HIS A 575 -45.13 11.77 -1.70
N LEU A 576 -44.43 10.81 -1.07
CA LEU A 576 -45.05 9.76 -0.28
C LEU A 576 -45.73 10.30 0.99
N GLU A 577 -45.06 11.18 1.74
CA GLU A 577 -45.65 11.81 2.94
C GLU A 577 -46.91 12.60 2.56
N ARG A 578 -46.90 13.30 1.41
CA ARG A 578 -48.08 13.99 0.90
C ARG A 578 -49.21 13.02 0.55
N LEU A 579 -48.93 11.92 -0.15
CA LEU A 579 -49.95 10.90 -0.47
C LEU A 579 -50.56 10.26 0.77
N LEU A 580 -49.79 10.14 1.86
CA LEU A 580 -50.25 9.64 3.16
C LEU A 580 -51.02 10.70 3.97
N GLY A 581 -51.05 11.95 3.52
CA GLY A 581 -51.67 13.08 4.24
C GLY A 581 -50.82 13.60 5.40
N HIS A 582 -49.56 13.17 5.54
CA HIS A 582 -48.60 13.65 6.55
C HIS A 582 -48.06 15.03 6.14
N THR A 583 -48.94 16.02 6.11
CA THR A 583 -48.72 17.33 5.48
C THR A 583 -47.54 18.08 6.11
N ALA A 584 -47.40 18.04 7.44
CA ALA A 584 -46.29 18.69 8.14
C ALA A 584 -44.92 18.09 7.77
N ASP A 585 -44.83 16.76 7.66
CA ASP A 585 -43.60 16.07 7.24
C ASP A 585 -43.26 16.34 5.78
N ALA A 586 -44.27 16.35 4.89
CA ALA A 586 -44.09 16.70 3.49
C ALA A 586 -43.50 18.12 3.33
N ILE A 587 -44.01 19.11 4.07
CA ILE A 587 -43.49 20.48 4.06
C ILE A 587 -42.04 20.53 4.57
N ARG A 588 -41.75 19.82 5.67
CA ARG A 588 -40.41 19.77 6.28
C ARG A 588 -39.38 19.15 5.33
N GLU A 589 -39.70 18.02 4.71
CA GLU A 589 -38.80 17.36 3.76
C GLU A 589 -38.65 18.16 2.46
N ALA A 590 -39.71 18.85 2.01
CA ALA A 590 -39.64 19.74 0.85
C ALA A 590 -38.71 20.92 1.10
N ALA A 591 -38.78 21.53 2.29
CA ALA A 591 -37.85 22.59 2.70
C ALA A 591 -36.39 22.10 2.72
N ALA A 592 -36.14 20.90 3.26
CA ALA A 592 -34.80 20.29 3.24
C ALA A 592 -34.30 20.00 1.82
N LEU A 593 -35.20 19.59 0.91
CA LEU A 593 -34.85 19.36 -0.49
C LEU A 593 -34.59 20.68 -1.25
N ILE A 594 -35.34 21.74 -0.97
CA ILE A 594 -35.09 23.07 -1.54
C ILE A 594 -33.72 23.62 -1.09
N GLN A 595 -33.33 23.38 0.16
CA GLN A 595 -31.98 23.74 0.63
C GLN A 595 -30.88 22.97 -0.12
N LEU A 596 -31.14 21.73 -0.53
CA LEU A 596 -30.20 20.88 -1.26
C LEU A 596 -30.12 21.27 -2.74
N ASP A 597 -31.26 21.48 -3.39
CA ASP A 597 -31.36 21.90 -4.79
C ASP A 597 -32.53 22.88 -4.98
N PRO A 598 -32.26 24.20 -4.91
CA PRO A 598 -33.28 25.22 -5.09
C PRO A 598 -33.93 25.25 -6.48
N ASN A 599 -33.30 24.63 -7.48
CA ASN A 599 -33.76 24.65 -8.87
C ASN A 599 -34.52 23.38 -9.26
N TYR A 600 -34.66 22.40 -8.35
CA TYR A 600 -35.44 21.20 -8.61
C TYR A 600 -36.95 21.50 -8.55
N ALA A 601 -37.48 21.97 -9.68
CA ALA A 601 -38.87 22.42 -9.82
C ALA A 601 -39.90 21.46 -9.20
N PRO A 602 -39.86 20.11 -9.41
CA PRO A 602 -40.88 19.20 -8.88
C PRO A 602 -41.13 19.29 -7.37
N THR A 603 -40.16 19.72 -6.56
CA THR A 603 -40.36 19.94 -5.12
C THR A 603 -41.39 21.03 -4.83
N TYR A 604 -41.41 22.11 -5.62
CA TYR A 604 -42.33 23.23 -5.41
C TYR A 604 -43.77 22.88 -5.76
N ALA A 605 -44.00 21.97 -6.71
CA ALA A 605 -45.34 21.43 -6.98
C ALA A 605 -45.85 20.61 -5.78
N GLU A 606 -45.00 19.73 -5.23
CA GLU A 606 -45.35 18.93 -4.05
C GLU A 606 -45.59 19.82 -2.82
N LEU A 607 -44.74 20.84 -2.62
CA LEU A 607 -44.87 21.81 -1.54
C LEU A 607 -46.16 22.64 -1.66
N GLY A 608 -46.51 23.10 -2.86
CA GLY A 608 -47.76 23.82 -3.10
C GLY A 608 -48.99 22.95 -2.79
N LEU A 609 -48.97 21.68 -3.19
CA LEU A 609 -50.04 20.72 -2.85
C LEU A 609 -50.12 20.47 -1.34
N ALA A 610 -48.99 20.40 -0.65
CA ALA A 610 -48.96 20.25 0.80
C ALA A 610 -49.51 21.51 1.52
N TYR A 611 -49.15 22.71 1.06
CA TYR A 611 -49.71 23.96 1.61
C TYR A 611 -51.21 24.10 1.34
N GLU A 612 -51.68 23.70 0.16
CA GLU A 612 -53.12 23.68 -0.15
C GLU A 612 -53.87 22.73 0.81
N ALA A 613 -53.33 21.53 1.06
CA ALA A 613 -53.88 20.59 2.03
C ALA A 613 -53.87 21.17 3.46
N ASN A 614 -52.87 21.97 3.80
CA ASN A 614 -52.77 22.68 5.09
C ASN A 614 -53.57 24.00 5.15
N ARG A 615 -54.33 24.35 4.09
CA ARG A 615 -55.08 25.61 3.94
C ARG A 615 -54.22 26.88 4.01
N GLU A 616 -52.94 26.78 3.67
CA GLU A 616 -52.01 27.91 3.59
C GLU A 616 -51.96 28.48 2.16
N THR A 617 -53.09 29.02 1.69
CA THR A 617 -53.30 29.44 0.29
C THR A 617 -52.21 30.37 -0.26
N ALA A 618 -51.74 31.34 0.54
CA ALA A 618 -50.70 32.27 0.10
C ALA A 618 -49.37 31.56 -0.22
N LYS A 619 -48.94 30.63 0.64
CA LYS A 619 -47.71 29.85 0.44
C LYS A 619 -47.86 28.81 -0.68
N ALA A 620 -49.06 28.25 -0.84
CA ALA A 620 -49.37 27.35 -1.95
C ALA A 620 -49.18 28.07 -3.31
N LEU A 621 -49.71 29.30 -3.43
CA LEU A 621 -49.54 30.12 -4.62
C LEU A 621 -48.08 30.46 -4.91
N GLU A 622 -47.31 30.86 -3.88
CA GLU A 622 -45.88 31.16 -4.02
C GLU A 622 -45.08 29.94 -4.54
N ALA A 623 -45.35 28.76 -3.98
CA ALA A 623 -44.71 27.52 -4.43
C ALA A 623 -45.11 27.17 -5.88
N TYR A 624 -46.39 27.29 -6.24
CA TYR A 624 -46.83 27.06 -7.62
C TYR A 624 -46.26 28.05 -8.63
N ASP A 625 -46.14 29.32 -8.27
CA ASP A 625 -45.52 30.34 -9.12
C ASP A 625 -44.04 30.05 -9.33
N THR A 626 -43.34 29.62 -8.28
CA THR A 626 -41.93 29.19 -8.36
C THR A 626 -41.77 27.94 -9.24
N TYR A 627 -42.66 26.96 -9.13
CA TYR A 627 -42.67 25.79 -10.02
C TYR A 627 -42.82 26.20 -11.49
N VAL A 628 -43.78 27.06 -11.81
CA VAL A 628 -44.05 27.50 -13.18
C VAL A 628 -42.90 28.35 -13.73
N LEU A 629 -42.23 29.13 -12.88
CA LEU A 629 -41.04 29.88 -13.24
C LEU A 629 -39.87 28.96 -13.61
N LEU A 630 -39.59 27.94 -12.80
CA LEU A 630 -38.48 27.00 -13.01
C LEU A 630 -38.74 26.01 -14.14
N ALA A 631 -40.00 25.64 -14.36
CA ALA A 631 -40.42 24.61 -15.31
C ALA A 631 -41.64 25.03 -16.14
N PRO A 632 -41.56 26.08 -16.98
CA PRO A 632 -42.72 26.64 -17.67
C PRO A 632 -43.36 25.70 -18.72
N ASN A 633 -42.61 24.70 -19.20
CA ASN A 633 -43.02 23.78 -20.27
C ASN A 633 -43.00 22.30 -19.85
N PHE A 634 -43.01 22.00 -18.55
CA PHE A 634 -43.07 20.62 -18.06
C PHE A 634 -44.50 20.06 -18.17
N VAL A 635 -44.64 18.73 -18.23
CA VAL A 635 -45.91 18.03 -18.50
C VAL A 635 -47.02 18.46 -17.53
N ASP A 636 -46.67 18.69 -16.26
CA ASP A 636 -47.64 19.05 -15.21
C ASP A 636 -47.88 20.57 -15.07
N SER A 637 -47.17 21.42 -15.80
CA SER A 637 -47.22 22.88 -15.62
C SER A 637 -48.57 23.50 -15.93
N ASN A 638 -49.31 22.95 -16.89
CA ASN A 638 -50.69 23.40 -17.15
C ASN A 638 -51.63 23.04 -15.99
N GLY A 639 -51.45 21.88 -15.37
CA GLY A 639 -52.19 21.46 -14.18
C GLY A 639 -51.92 22.37 -12.99
N VAL A 640 -50.65 22.69 -12.74
CA VAL A 640 -50.22 23.61 -11.67
C VAL A 640 -50.75 25.03 -11.91
N ARG A 641 -50.67 25.56 -13.14
CA ARG A 641 -51.25 26.88 -13.51
C ARG A 641 -52.75 26.94 -13.27
N ALA A 642 -53.49 25.91 -13.69
CA ALA A 642 -54.93 25.85 -13.49
C ALA A 642 -55.30 25.81 -12.00
N ARG A 643 -54.51 25.10 -11.19
CA ARG A 643 -54.70 25.02 -9.74
C ARG A 643 -54.41 26.36 -9.05
N ALA A 644 -53.31 27.02 -9.40
CA ALA A 644 -52.98 28.35 -8.91
C ALA A 644 -54.04 29.39 -9.29
N THR A 645 -54.58 29.32 -10.51
CA THR A 645 -55.67 30.22 -10.97
C THR A 645 -56.93 30.05 -10.13
N ARG A 646 -57.37 28.80 -9.91
CA ARG A 646 -58.54 28.53 -9.04
C ARG A 646 -58.34 29.03 -7.61
N LEU A 647 -57.15 28.87 -7.05
CA LEU A 647 -56.85 29.36 -5.70
C LEU A 647 -56.87 30.89 -5.61
N ARG A 648 -56.50 31.61 -6.68
CA ARG A 648 -56.61 33.07 -6.76
C ARG A 648 -58.05 33.55 -6.85
N GLU A 649 -58.91 32.81 -7.56
CA GLU A 649 -60.34 33.12 -7.70
C GLU A 649 -61.13 32.86 -6.41
N GLN A 650 -60.62 32.01 -5.52
CA GLN A 650 -61.24 31.66 -4.24
C GLN A 650 -60.81 32.58 -3.07
N ARG A 651 -59.92 33.54 -3.33
CA ARG A 651 -59.41 34.53 -2.36
C ARG A 651 -60.18 35.83 -2.49
#